data_AF-A0AAJ6BB70-F1
#
_entry.id   AF-A0AAJ6BB70-F1
#
_cell.length_a   1.000
_cell.length_b   1.000
_cell.length_c   1.000
_cell.angle_alpha   90.00
_cell.angle_beta   90.00
_cell.angle_gamma   90.00
#
_symmetry.space_group_name_H-M   'P 1'
#
loop_
_entity.id
_entity.type
_entity.pdbx_description
1 polymer ?
#
loop_
_entity_poly.entity_id
_entity_poly.type
_entity_poly.pdbx_seq_one_letter_code
_entity_poly.pdbx_strand_id
1 'polypeptide(L)'
;MPHHSPLASAIALAIAGLAVPAFAAESNDRLDTVVVVGTHRSDVTALQSAAPVDVLSGEKLQETGAADLSAALTALSPSFSFPQSPQGAFAGSIAQGASLRGLASDQVLVLVNGKRRHTSANVTRQGLVNARGAAAVDLSLIPLSAIERVEILRDGAAAQYGSDAIAGVINIVLKERDDGGNAGYRFGGYKKGDGLQRKLSGWKGFALPNDGFLTLAFDAGSQDPASDTRDDNRIFYPGSTSIDTAREQNNRYRNWRWGSGNVSDQYNFTANAEMGLTEGLSAYGFATYAHKNTDAENFFDPPTTLRNNYGSVALARYPDGRLPVTRYGLEDFAVTGGLRFEDQALGKFDLALNYGDNRVDSTDRDAINPSWGSASPSTIYTGRREADQTNLTLDWTRDFANDWLFKPLTVSAGLAWRQENYDLSEGDAAGWSNGPLFNTNDPITGRRIPGYYSGITQVDAVSLDRRVIGAYFDVEAQLTEKFQAGVAVRSEHYSDFGDTTNGKLSLRYDFTPQIAARASASTGYRAPSLVQSGLSSFSVQVVEQPPGSGNWVEVQQRTLRADSPEAALVGGKALKPEESTNFSVGLVWRPLPNASVTLDAYRIDIDNRITLSDQLPAAVVGPIFAGTPYANIQSAAFYTNIADTRTDGFELAGHYQLDVGRWGRVDFNGGYARNNTRITGLDDVGSIPGNQIIGRNTQGLIEDGTPEDKLTLSANWLYEGWSVTVAQRRYGEWKNRNAANPTLDQTFSPQWVTDLDVSYRFDLGLTLSAGAINLFDSHPDKLEGAQLYGVPKYSITSPEGAQGAFYYTSVNYDF
;
A
#
# COMPACT_ATOMS: atom_id res chain seq x y z
N MET A 1 57.78 -24.67 18.92
CA MET A 1 57.43 -23.27 19.21
C MET A 1 56.03 -23.27 19.80
N PRO A 2 55.88 -23.06 21.12
CA PRO A 2 54.60 -23.15 21.80
C PRO A 2 53.98 -21.78 22.12
N HIS A 3 52.65 -21.80 22.24
CA HIS A 3 51.68 -20.93 22.94
C HIS A 3 52.15 -19.62 23.59
N HIS A 4 51.35 -18.55 23.43
CA HIS A 4 50.89 -17.67 24.53
C HIS A 4 49.67 -16.80 24.10
N SER A 5 48.52 -16.97 24.76
CA SER A 5 47.59 -15.86 25.10
C SER A 5 48.01 -15.31 26.47
N PRO A 6 47.81 -14.01 26.78
CA PRO A 6 46.64 -13.58 27.58
C PRO A 6 46.21 -12.10 27.28
N LEU A 7 44.97 -11.63 27.36
CA LEU A 7 43.92 -11.75 28.39
C LEU A 7 44.40 -11.41 29.83
N ALA A 8 45.11 -10.29 30.00
CA ALA A 8 45.46 -9.77 31.33
C ALA A 8 45.67 -8.24 31.43
N SER A 9 45.42 -7.46 30.38
CA SER A 9 45.58 -5.99 30.42
C SER A 9 44.28 -5.19 30.49
N ALA A 10 43.12 -5.84 30.62
CA ALA A 10 41.80 -5.19 30.55
C ALA A 10 41.14 -4.88 31.91
N ILE A 11 41.82 -5.08 33.05
CA ILE A 11 41.19 -4.98 34.39
C ILE A 11 41.72 -3.81 35.25
N ALA A 12 42.59 -2.94 34.73
CA ALA A 12 43.22 -1.88 35.54
C ALA A 12 43.05 -0.44 34.99
N LEU A 13 41.87 -0.10 34.47
CA LEU A 13 41.47 1.30 34.27
C LEU A 13 40.01 1.57 34.68
N ALA A 14 39.55 0.85 35.70
CA ALA A 14 38.39 1.24 36.49
C ALA A 14 38.89 1.94 37.76
N ILE A 15 38.15 2.97 38.19
CA ILE A 15 38.31 3.79 39.42
C ILE A 15 39.12 5.09 39.23
N ALA A 16 38.52 6.07 38.55
CA ALA A 16 38.51 7.49 38.96
C ALA A 16 37.68 8.31 37.97
N GLY A 17 36.44 8.65 38.36
CA GLY A 17 35.60 9.58 37.59
C GLY A 17 34.11 9.23 37.52
N LEU A 18 33.50 8.79 38.62
CA LEU A 18 32.02 8.77 38.73
C LEU A 18 31.54 10.22 38.94
N ALA A 19 31.44 10.97 37.85
CA ALA A 19 30.48 12.06 37.76
C ALA A 19 29.29 11.50 36.99
N VAL A 20 28.21 11.19 37.71
CA VAL A 20 26.92 10.82 37.12
C VAL A 20 26.39 12.08 36.41
N PRO A 21 26.22 12.10 35.08
CA PRO A 21 25.38 13.11 34.48
C PRO A 21 23.96 12.79 34.94
N ALA A 22 23.31 13.73 35.63
CA ALA A 22 21.89 13.65 35.86
C ALA A 22 21.21 13.56 34.49
N PHE A 23 20.55 12.45 34.20
CA PHE A 23 19.62 12.35 33.08
C PHE A 23 18.59 13.46 33.26
N ALA A 24 18.66 14.47 32.41
CA ALA A 24 17.58 15.43 32.27
C ALA A 24 16.34 14.64 31.86
N ALA A 25 15.29 14.73 32.68
CA ALA A 25 13.98 14.20 32.33
C ALA A 25 13.51 14.91 31.05
N GLU A 26 13.51 14.20 29.92
CA GLU A 26 12.76 14.64 28.75
C GLU A 26 11.30 14.81 29.14
N SER A 27 10.76 15.97 28.79
CA SER A 27 9.40 16.39 29.10
C SER A 27 8.37 15.36 28.67
N ASN A 28 7.54 14.97 29.62
CA ASN A 28 6.54 13.93 29.56
C ASN A 28 5.25 14.36 28.83
N ASP A 29 5.33 14.91 27.62
CA ASP A 29 4.16 15.47 26.88
C ASP A 29 3.99 14.89 25.46
N ARG A 30 4.11 13.57 25.33
CA ARG A 30 3.81 12.85 24.07
C ARG A 30 2.36 13.01 23.61
N LEU A 31 1.44 13.38 24.50
CA LEU A 31 0.00 13.55 24.21
C LEU A 31 -0.34 14.88 23.52
N ASP A 32 0.54 15.88 23.62
CA ASP A 32 0.33 17.24 23.10
C ASP A 32 1.26 17.52 21.91
N THR A 33 1.40 16.54 21.01
CA THR A 33 2.17 16.70 19.76
C THR A 33 1.40 17.58 18.78
N VAL A 34 2.03 18.66 18.31
CA VAL A 34 1.50 19.53 17.24
C VAL A 34 1.41 18.75 15.93
N VAL A 35 0.26 18.84 15.27
CA VAL A 35 -0.01 18.14 14.01
C VAL A 35 0.06 19.11 12.83
N VAL A 36 0.51 18.63 11.68
CA VAL A 36 0.53 19.40 10.43
C VAL A 36 -0.75 19.16 9.63
N VAL A 37 -1.39 17.99 9.80
CA VAL A 37 -2.62 17.64 9.08
C VAL A 37 -3.92 18.00 9.81
N GLY A 38 -4.92 18.41 9.03
CA GLY A 38 -6.29 18.65 9.50
C GLY A 38 -6.55 20.05 10.08
N THR A 39 -5.53 20.89 10.18
CA THR A 39 -5.60 22.30 10.60
C THR A 39 -4.41 23.07 10.05
N HIS A 40 -4.62 24.35 9.73
CA HIS A 40 -3.53 25.26 9.35
C HIS A 40 -2.98 26.08 10.53
N ARG A 41 -3.51 25.85 11.74
CA ARG A 41 -3.03 26.47 12.95
C ARG A 41 -1.79 25.74 13.47
N SER A 42 -0.73 26.51 13.79
CA SER A 42 0.51 25.95 14.33
C SER A 42 0.46 25.60 15.82
N ASP A 43 -0.65 25.89 16.53
CA ASP A 43 -0.81 25.68 17.97
C ASP A 43 -1.71 24.49 18.32
N VAL A 44 -2.11 23.66 17.34
CA VAL A 44 -3.09 22.60 17.53
C VAL A 44 -2.41 21.24 17.65
N THR A 45 -2.70 20.58 18.77
CA THR A 45 -2.29 19.18 19.00
C THR A 45 -3.33 18.20 18.48
N ALA A 46 -2.94 16.93 18.33
CA ALA A 46 -3.85 15.87 17.87
C ALA A 46 -5.15 15.77 18.70
N LEU A 47 -5.07 15.94 20.03
CA LEU A 47 -6.23 15.87 20.92
C LEU A 47 -7.07 17.16 20.96
N GLN A 48 -6.50 18.28 20.53
CA GLN A 48 -7.18 19.58 20.41
C GLN A 48 -7.81 19.79 19.02
N SER A 49 -7.40 19.02 18.02
CA SER A 49 -7.95 19.09 16.67
C SER A 49 -9.47 18.85 16.63
N ALA A 50 -10.14 19.57 15.73
CA ALA A 50 -11.55 19.36 15.41
C ALA A 50 -11.77 18.09 14.55
N ALA A 51 -10.70 17.54 13.96
CA ALA A 51 -10.73 16.28 13.23
C ALA A 51 -9.96 15.16 13.97
N PRO A 52 -10.31 13.89 13.78
CA PRO A 52 -9.55 12.75 14.31
C PRO A 52 -8.18 12.61 13.65
N VAL A 53 -7.12 12.90 14.41
CA VAL A 53 -5.72 12.70 14.01
C VAL A 53 -5.03 11.77 14.98
N ASP A 54 -4.41 10.72 14.46
CA ASP A 54 -3.51 9.85 15.22
C ASP A 54 -2.05 10.22 14.90
N VAL A 55 -1.19 10.18 15.92
CA VAL A 55 0.25 10.48 15.77
C VAL A 55 1.07 9.29 16.24
N LEU A 56 1.89 8.74 15.34
CA LEU A 56 2.75 7.59 15.59
C LEU A 56 4.21 8.04 15.46
N SER A 57 4.97 8.03 16.56
CA SER A 57 6.37 8.45 16.55
C SER A 57 7.27 7.43 15.82
N GLY A 58 8.39 7.90 15.27
CA GLY A 58 9.42 7.07 14.64
C GLY A 58 9.93 5.97 15.57
N GLU A 59 10.08 6.26 16.86
CA GLU A 59 10.44 5.27 17.88
C GLU A 59 9.40 4.15 17.98
N LYS A 60 8.11 4.49 18.15
CA LYS A 60 7.03 3.48 18.20
C LYS A 60 6.97 2.63 16.93
N LEU A 61 7.22 3.23 15.77
CA LEU A 61 7.27 2.50 14.49
C LEU A 61 8.41 1.49 14.48
N GLN A 62 9.60 1.84 14.98
CA GLN A 62 10.75 0.94 15.06
C GLN A 62 10.58 -0.15 16.13
N GLU A 63 9.97 0.16 17.27
CA GLU A 63 9.68 -0.78 18.36
C GLU A 63 8.71 -1.90 17.95
N THR A 64 7.94 -1.73 16.87
CA THR A 64 7.14 -2.84 16.29
C THR A 64 8.01 -3.98 15.76
N GLY A 65 9.28 -3.69 15.45
CA GLY A 65 10.15 -4.60 14.72
C GLY A 65 9.67 -4.89 13.31
N ALA A 66 8.80 -4.07 12.72
CA ALA A 66 8.35 -4.24 11.34
C ALA A 66 9.49 -4.05 10.33
N ALA A 67 9.34 -4.62 9.13
CA ALA A 67 10.35 -4.49 8.06
C ALA A 67 10.26 -3.14 7.34
N ASP A 68 9.07 -2.57 7.28
CA ASP A 68 8.75 -1.35 6.57
C ASP A 68 7.60 -0.60 7.26
N LEU A 69 7.29 0.59 6.73
CA LEU A 69 6.26 1.47 7.27
C LEU A 69 4.87 0.84 7.23
N SER A 70 4.50 0.15 6.15
CA SER A 70 3.18 -0.46 6.01
C SER A 70 2.91 -1.51 7.09
N ALA A 71 3.89 -2.36 7.36
CA ALA A 71 3.81 -3.38 8.41
C ALA A 71 3.74 -2.72 9.81
N ALA A 72 4.50 -1.65 10.06
CA ALA A 72 4.45 -0.91 11.32
C ALA A 72 3.07 -0.27 11.56
N LEU A 73 2.50 0.37 10.54
CA LEU A 73 1.17 0.99 10.62
C LEU A 73 0.05 -0.04 10.80
N THR A 74 0.16 -1.21 10.15
CA THR A 74 -0.77 -2.32 10.34
C THR A 74 -0.77 -2.82 11.78
N ALA A 75 0.38 -2.82 12.44
CA ALA A 75 0.51 -3.24 13.83
C ALA A 75 -0.08 -2.20 14.82
N LEU A 76 0.14 -0.92 14.56
CA LEU A 76 -0.17 0.16 15.51
C LEU A 76 -1.57 0.76 15.36
N SER A 77 -2.08 0.91 14.13
CA SER A 77 -3.35 1.61 13.87
C SER A 77 -4.51 0.62 13.63
N PRO A 78 -5.63 0.74 14.37
CA PRO A 78 -6.81 -0.10 14.15
C PRO A 78 -7.57 0.28 12.87
N SER A 79 -7.52 1.55 12.46
CA SER A 79 -8.16 2.05 11.24
C SER A 79 -7.38 1.73 9.98
N PHE A 80 -6.07 1.48 10.14
CA PHE A 80 -5.19 1.09 9.05
C PHE A 80 -5.38 -0.38 8.73
N SER A 81 -5.69 -0.64 7.47
CA SER A 81 -5.60 -1.96 6.87
C SER A 81 -4.64 -1.88 5.70
N PHE A 82 -4.03 -3.01 5.39
CA PHE A 82 -3.12 -3.12 4.28
C PHE A 82 -3.50 -4.33 3.44
N PRO A 83 -3.60 -4.19 2.12
CA PRO A 83 -3.75 -5.33 1.24
C PRO A 83 -2.54 -6.24 1.42
N GLN A 84 -2.77 -7.52 1.72
CA GLN A 84 -1.69 -8.50 1.78
C GLN A 84 -0.89 -8.52 0.48
N SER A 85 0.36 -8.98 0.60
CA SER A 85 1.21 -9.16 -0.58
C SER A 85 0.49 -10.07 -1.55
N PRO A 86 0.32 -9.65 -2.82
CA PRO A 86 -0.12 -10.55 -3.85
C PRO A 86 0.78 -11.80 -3.83
N GLN A 87 0.21 -12.95 -4.17
CA GLN A 87 0.95 -14.21 -4.18
C GLN A 87 1.26 -14.65 -5.62
N GLY A 88 2.37 -15.35 -5.79
CA GLY A 88 2.82 -15.84 -7.10
C GLY A 88 3.24 -14.71 -8.02
N ALA A 89 2.94 -14.82 -9.31
CA ALA A 89 3.43 -13.92 -10.37
C ALA A 89 3.13 -12.44 -10.15
N PHE A 90 2.16 -12.10 -9.30
CA PHE A 90 1.76 -10.72 -9.03
C PHE A 90 2.48 -10.11 -7.83
N ALA A 91 3.18 -10.92 -7.01
CA ALA A 91 3.78 -10.53 -5.74
C ALA A 91 4.83 -9.43 -5.86
N GLY A 92 5.40 -9.23 -7.05
CA GLY A 92 6.54 -8.33 -7.24
C GLY A 92 6.26 -6.96 -7.85
N SER A 93 5.03 -6.69 -8.28
CA SER A 93 4.74 -5.49 -9.09
C SER A 93 3.71 -4.53 -8.51
N ILE A 94 3.06 -4.92 -7.42
CA ILE A 94 1.92 -4.19 -6.90
C ILE A 94 2.40 -3.39 -5.70
N ALA A 95 2.38 -2.07 -5.84
CA ALA A 95 2.46 -1.17 -4.70
C ALA A 95 1.32 -1.55 -3.75
N GLN A 96 1.71 -2.06 -2.59
CA GLN A 96 0.74 -2.36 -1.56
C GLN A 96 0.39 -1.04 -0.90
N GLY A 97 -0.82 -0.56 -1.17
CA GLY A 97 -1.27 0.76 -0.76
C GLY A 97 -1.86 0.80 0.65
N ALA A 98 -1.74 1.93 1.32
CA ALA A 98 -2.40 2.16 2.60
C ALA A 98 -3.93 2.25 2.43
N SER A 99 -4.68 1.51 3.24
CA SER A 99 -6.15 1.62 3.31
C SER A 99 -6.58 2.09 4.70
N LEU A 100 -7.55 3.00 4.75
CA LEU A 100 -8.19 3.44 5.97
C LEU A 100 -9.66 3.07 5.95
N ARG A 101 -10.21 2.64 7.10
CA ARG A 101 -11.65 2.39 7.29
C ARG A 101 -12.27 1.35 6.33
N GLY A 102 -11.45 0.43 5.82
CA GLY A 102 -11.88 -0.59 4.86
C GLY A 102 -12.13 -0.04 3.45
N LEU A 103 -11.73 1.20 3.16
CA LEU A 103 -11.84 1.82 1.84
C LEU A 103 -10.63 1.50 0.95
N ALA A 104 -10.74 1.74 -0.36
CA ALA A 104 -9.66 1.40 -1.29
C ALA A 104 -8.41 2.26 -1.05
N SER A 105 -7.24 1.72 -1.40
CA SER A 105 -5.95 2.36 -1.12
C SER A 105 -5.65 3.61 -1.96
N ASP A 106 -6.34 3.80 -3.08
CA ASP A 106 -6.33 5.04 -3.86
C ASP A 106 -7.37 6.08 -3.37
N GLN A 107 -8.12 5.76 -2.30
CA GLN A 107 -9.01 6.70 -1.59
C GLN A 107 -8.34 7.31 -0.35
N VAL A 108 -7.04 7.06 -0.16
CA VAL A 108 -6.20 7.64 0.90
C VAL A 108 -5.11 8.51 0.26
N LEU A 109 -5.01 9.76 0.70
CA LEU A 109 -3.94 10.65 0.26
C LEU A 109 -2.69 10.45 1.11
N VAL A 110 -1.53 10.29 0.46
CA VAL A 110 -0.23 10.24 1.15
C VAL A 110 0.55 11.53 0.92
N LEU A 111 1.07 12.09 2.01
CA LEU A 111 1.93 13.26 2.04
C LEU A 111 3.30 12.91 2.63
N VAL A 112 4.34 13.59 2.17
CA VAL A 112 5.66 13.63 2.81
C VAL A 112 5.96 15.08 3.14
N ASN A 113 6.20 15.39 4.41
CA ASN A 113 6.36 16.76 4.93
C ASN A 113 5.22 17.70 4.45
N GLY A 114 3.98 17.21 4.47
CA GLY A 114 2.80 17.97 4.04
C GLY A 114 2.63 18.14 2.53
N LYS A 115 3.54 17.63 1.68
CA LYS A 115 3.42 17.70 0.21
C LYS A 115 3.04 16.36 -0.39
N ARG A 116 2.22 16.39 -1.45
CA ARG A 116 1.64 15.21 -2.10
C ARG A 116 2.71 14.24 -2.62
N ARG A 117 2.53 12.95 -2.35
CA ARG A 117 3.34 11.87 -2.93
C ARG A 117 2.71 11.33 -4.22
N HIS A 118 3.52 10.92 -5.19
CA HIS A 118 3.04 10.28 -6.41
C HIS A 118 2.65 8.82 -6.16
N THR A 119 1.75 8.32 -7.00
CA THR A 119 1.25 6.94 -6.97
C THR A 119 2.07 6.02 -7.86
N SER A 120 1.87 4.70 -7.69
CA SER A 120 2.45 3.66 -8.54
C SER A 120 1.89 3.68 -9.96
N ALA A 121 2.74 3.41 -10.94
CA ALA A 121 2.37 3.23 -12.35
C ALA A 121 1.68 1.90 -12.64
N ASN A 122 1.59 1.00 -11.66
CA ASN A 122 0.99 -0.31 -11.81
C ASN A 122 -0.21 -0.52 -10.87
N VAL A 123 -1.19 -1.30 -11.35
CA VAL A 123 -2.40 -1.71 -10.63
C VAL A 123 -2.57 -3.23 -10.70
N THR A 124 -3.33 -3.78 -9.76
CA THR A 124 -3.65 -5.21 -9.74
C THR A 124 -5.04 -5.51 -10.26
N ARG A 125 -5.16 -6.57 -11.06
CA ARG A 125 -6.45 -7.15 -11.46
C ARG A 125 -6.91 -8.27 -10.51
N GLN A 126 -6.02 -8.73 -9.63
CA GLN A 126 -6.31 -9.82 -8.70
C GLN A 126 -7.35 -9.40 -7.67
N GLY A 127 -8.05 -10.40 -7.11
CA GLY A 127 -9.05 -10.22 -6.06
C GLY A 127 -8.45 -9.82 -4.72
N LEU A 128 -7.71 -8.71 -4.67
CA LEU A 128 -7.13 -8.15 -3.46
C LEU A 128 -8.09 -7.13 -2.85
N VAL A 129 -8.45 -7.36 -1.59
CA VAL A 129 -9.28 -6.47 -0.78
C VAL A 129 -8.59 -5.10 -0.69
N ASN A 130 -9.36 -4.03 -0.88
CA ASN A 130 -8.91 -2.63 -0.82
C ASN A 130 -7.79 -2.23 -1.81
N ALA A 131 -7.39 -3.10 -2.75
CA ALA A 131 -6.34 -2.81 -3.73
C ALA A 131 -6.68 -3.16 -5.18
N ARG A 132 -7.71 -4.00 -5.43
CA ARG A 132 -8.08 -4.39 -6.79
C ARG A 132 -8.42 -3.16 -7.65
N GLY A 133 -7.59 -2.91 -8.66
CA GLY A 133 -7.68 -1.79 -9.58
C GLY A 133 -7.28 -0.43 -9.00
N ALA A 134 -6.71 -0.38 -7.80
CA ALA A 134 -6.26 0.87 -7.18
C ALA A 134 -4.81 1.18 -7.56
N ALA A 135 -4.54 2.44 -7.92
CA ALA A 135 -3.18 2.97 -8.12
C ALA A 135 -2.73 3.64 -6.82
N ALA A 136 -1.96 2.92 -5.99
CA ALA A 136 -1.63 3.36 -4.64
C ALA A 136 -0.19 3.85 -4.49
N VAL A 137 0.12 4.48 -3.35
CA VAL A 137 1.48 4.86 -2.94
C VAL A 137 2.13 3.69 -2.19
N ASP A 138 3.35 3.30 -2.60
CA ASP A 138 4.11 2.27 -1.90
C ASP A 138 4.88 2.87 -0.72
N LEU A 139 4.36 2.67 0.49
CA LEU A 139 4.98 3.17 1.72
C LEU A 139 6.28 2.42 2.09
N SER A 140 6.52 1.23 1.51
CA SER A 140 7.73 0.44 1.80
C SER A 140 9.01 1.02 1.20
N LEU A 141 8.87 2.03 0.34
CA LEU A 141 9.96 2.74 -0.33
C LEU A 141 10.55 3.89 0.51
N ILE A 142 9.92 4.23 1.64
CA ILE A 142 10.41 5.28 2.56
C ILE A 142 11.05 4.61 3.79
N PRO A 143 12.35 4.81 4.06
CA PRO A 143 13.02 4.19 5.20
C PRO A 143 12.40 4.58 6.54
N LEU A 144 12.15 3.61 7.41
CA LEU A 144 11.71 3.87 8.80
C LEU A 144 12.72 4.72 9.59
N SER A 145 14.01 4.63 9.25
CA SER A 145 15.06 5.46 9.85
C SER A 145 14.95 6.94 9.48
N ALA A 146 14.28 7.27 8.37
CA ALA A 146 14.09 8.64 7.90
C ALA A 146 12.92 9.37 8.59
N ILE A 147 12.06 8.63 9.29
CA ILE A 147 10.76 9.12 9.78
C ILE A 147 10.90 9.63 11.22
N GLU A 148 10.41 10.86 11.45
CA GLU A 148 10.25 11.41 12.79
C GLU A 148 8.89 11.00 13.37
N ARG A 149 7.83 11.10 12.58
CA ARG A 149 6.48 10.63 12.94
C ARG A 149 5.60 10.43 11.70
N VAL A 150 4.53 9.68 11.86
CA VAL A 150 3.42 9.59 10.91
C VAL A 150 2.15 10.15 11.56
N GLU A 151 1.45 11.01 10.83
CA GLU A 151 0.16 11.59 11.23
C GLU A 151 -0.94 10.98 10.33
N ILE A 152 -1.99 10.41 10.93
CA ILE A 152 -3.13 9.81 10.22
C ILE A 152 -4.37 10.63 10.50
N LEU A 153 -4.82 11.41 9.52
CA LEU A 153 -6.10 12.11 9.55
C LEU A 153 -7.20 11.16 9.07
N ARG A 154 -8.07 10.74 9.99
CA ARG A 154 -9.19 9.82 9.72
C ARG A 154 -10.45 10.59 9.33
N ASP A 155 -10.35 11.64 8.55
CA ASP A 155 -11.51 12.45 8.15
C ASP A 155 -11.44 12.80 6.67
N GLY A 156 -12.60 13.09 6.08
CA GLY A 156 -12.66 13.62 4.73
C GLY A 156 -11.89 14.94 4.67
N ALA A 157 -10.89 15.01 3.80
CA ALA A 157 -9.97 16.14 3.77
C ALA A 157 -9.75 16.71 2.37
N ALA A 158 -10.59 16.32 1.41
CA ALA A 158 -10.50 16.79 0.02
C ALA A 158 -10.66 18.31 -0.11
N ALA A 159 -11.46 18.95 0.75
CA ALA A 159 -11.59 20.40 0.79
C ALA A 159 -10.29 21.13 1.18
N GLN A 160 -9.33 20.44 1.84
CA GLN A 160 -8.02 21.00 2.19
C GLN A 160 -6.95 20.53 1.19
N TYR A 161 -6.89 19.23 0.90
CA TYR A 161 -5.78 18.61 0.17
C TYR A 161 -6.07 18.16 -1.27
N GLY A 162 -7.30 18.34 -1.77
CA GLY A 162 -7.72 17.95 -3.12
C GLY A 162 -8.09 16.48 -3.27
N SER A 163 -7.98 15.94 -4.48
CA SER A 163 -8.32 14.55 -4.83
C SER A 163 -7.71 13.51 -3.87
N ASP A 164 -8.35 12.34 -3.76
CA ASP A 164 -7.85 11.12 -3.11
C ASP A 164 -7.92 11.11 -1.57
N ALA A 165 -8.41 12.19 -0.95
CA ALA A 165 -8.56 12.31 0.51
C ALA A 165 -9.99 11.95 1.00
N ILE A 166 -10.60 10.91 0.43
CA ILE A 166 -11.96 10.43 0.79
C ILE A 166 -11.93 9.68 2.12
N ALA A 167 -11.04 8.69 2.24
CA ALA A 167 -10.90 7.84 3.43
C ALA A 167 -10.05 8.49 4.52
N GLY A 168 -9.14 9.39 4.13
CA GLY A 168 -8.27 10.12 5.03
C GLY A 168 -6.95 10.54 4.39
N VAL A 169 -6.03 11.02 5.23
CA VAL A 169 -4.67 11.45 4.83
C VAL A 169 -3.64 10.80 5.74
N ILE A 170 -2.55 10.32 5.16
CA ILE A 170 -1.35 9.87 5.87
C ILE A 170 -0.22 10.83 5.55
N ASN A 171 0.27 11.55 6.56
CA ASN A 171 1.40 12.46 6.42
C ASN A 171 2.64 11.88 7.11
N ILE A 172 3.69 11.67 6.33
CA ILE A 172 4.98 11.18 6.80
C ILE A 172 5.87 12.38 7.03
N VAL A 173 6.22 12.63 8.28
CA VAL A 173 7.13 13.72 8.67
C VAL A 173 8.53 13.14 8.80
N LEU A 174 9.45 13.66 7.98
CA LEU A 174 10.84 13.25 7.95
C LEU A 174 11.62 13.88 9.10
N LYS A 175 12.75 13.26 9.46
CA LYS A 175 13.68 13.78 10.45
C LYS A 175 14.27 15.13 10.04
N GLU A 176 14.36 16.02 11.02
CA GLU A 176 14.96 17.35 10.92
C GLU A 176 16.15 17.42 11.89
N ARG A 177 17.24 16.72 11.53
CA ARG A 177 18.43 16.54 12.37
C ARG A 177 19.65 17.16 11.71
N ASP A 178 20.34 18.03 12.44
CA ASP A 178 21.60 18.70 12.09
C ASP A 178 22.83 17.97 12.67
N ASP A 179 22.64 17.02 13.57
CA ASP A 179 23.70 16.16 14.10
C ASP A 179 23.24 14.71 14.32
N GLY A 180 24.10 13.93 14.96
CA GLY A 180 23.81 12.55 15.34
C GLY A 180 23.69 11.60 14.14
N GLY A 181 23.50 10.33 14.41
CA GLY A 181 23.25 9.32 13.40
C GLY A 181 22.88 7.98 14.00
N ASN A 182 22.37 7.10 13.16
CA ASN A 182 22.05 5.74 13.51
C ASN A 182 22.50 4.80 12.38
N ALA A 183 22.99 3.62 12.77
CA ALA A 183 23.17 2.50 11.86
C ALA A 183 22.53 1.24 12.46
N GLY A 184 21.74 0.55 11.67
CA GLY A 184 20.94 -0.60 12.08
C GLY A 184 21.10 -1.78 11.14
N TYR A 185 21.15 -2.99 11.68
CA TYR A 185 21.06 -4.23 10.91
C TYR A 185 20.00 -5.14 11.51
N ARG A 186 19.10 -5.65 10.67
CA ARG A 186 18.05 -6.60 11.02
C ARG A 186 18.18 -7.87 10.19
N PHE A 187 18.01 -9.00 10.86
CA PHE A 187 18.02 -10.33 10.27
C PHE A 187 16.88 -11.16 10.85
N GLY A 188 16.08 -11.81 10.01
CA GLY A 188 14.95 -12.63 10.47
C GLY A 188 14.38 -13.52 9.39
N GLY A 189 13.52 -14.46 9.77
CA GLY A 189 12.86 -15.40 8.84
C GLY A 189 11.63 -16.06 9.47
N TYR A 190 10.83 -16.71 8.64
CA TYR A 190 9.66 -17.45 9.13
C TYR A 190 10.06 -18.75 9.81
N LYS A 191 9.25 -19.19 10.76
CA LYS A 191 9.42 -20.46 11.50
C LYS A 191 9.59 -21.68 10.58
N LYS A 192 8.97 -21.65 9.40
CA LYS A 192 9.05 -22.69 8.36
C LYS A 192 10.46 -22.84 7.76
N GLY A 193 11.33 -21.84 7.94
CA GLY A 193 12.69 -21.82 7.40
C GLY A 193 12.82 -21.17 6.02
N ASP A 194 11.80 -20.42 5.58
CA ASP A 194 11.79 -19.60 4.38
C ASP A 194 11.66 -18.10 4.72
N GLY A 195 11.60 -17.24 3.70
CA GLY A 195 11.40 -15.80 3.89
C GLY A 195 12.51 -15.09 4.64
N LEU A 196 13.77 -15.54 4.52
CA LEU A 196 14.88 -14.91 5.20
C LEU A 196 15.06 -13.47 4.71
N GLN A 197 14.96 -12.52 5.62
CA GLN A 197 15.12 -11.09 5.37
C GLN A 197 16.43 -10.61 5.99
N ARG A 198 17.13 -9.75 5.24
CA ARG A 198 18.32 -9.02 5.72
C ARG A 198 18.15 -7.56 5.35
N LYS A 199 18.25 -6.66 6.33
CA LYS A 199 18.06 -5.22 6.12
C LYS A 199 19.10 -4.42 6.88
N LEU A 200 19.84 -3.59 6.18
CA LEU A 200 20.71 -2.55 6.71
C LEU A 200 19.93 -1.23 6.62
N SER A 201 20.03 -0.38 7.63
CA SER A 201 19.42 0.95 7.63
C SER A 201 20.31 1.95 8.35
N GLY A 202 20.08 3.23 8.10
CA GLY A 202 20.71 4.27 8.88
C GLY A 202 20.20 5.65 8.56
N TRP A 203 20.64 6.61 9.36
CA TRP A 203 20.49 8.04 9.09
C TRP A 203 21.65 8.84 9.69
N LYS A 204 21.91 10.03 9.15
CA LYS A 204 22.92 10.97 9.64
C LYS A 204 22.43 12.40 9.46
N GLY A 205 22.56 13.20 10.52
CA GLY A 205 22.33 14.65 10.50
C GLY A 205 23.62 15.43 10.24
N PHE A 206 23.49 16.54 9.52
CA PHE A 206 24.54 17.50 9.22
C PHE A 206 24.02 18.93 9.37
N ALA A 207 24.76 19.76 10.09
CA ALA A 207 24.43 21.16 10.24
C ALA A 207 24.70 21.92 8.94
N LEU A 208 23.75 22.77 8.56
CA LEU A 208 23.88 23.76 7.52
C LEU A 208 23.99 25.16 8.15
N PRO A 209 24.41 26.19 7.40
CA PRO A 209 24.39 27.58 7.90
C PRO A 209 23.01 28.02 8.40
N ASN A 210 22.98 29.08 9.22
CA ASN A 210 21.74 29.72 9.71
C ASN A 210 20.78 28.74 10.41
N ASP A 211 21.33 27.92 11.31
CA ASP A 211 20.60 26.89 12.07
C ASP A 211 19.85 25.88 11.17
N GLY A 212 20.32 25.72 9.93
CA GLY A 212 19.78 24.77 8.98
C GLY A 212 20.25 23.34 9.25
N PHE A 213 19.56 22.39 8.64
CA PHE A 213 19.87 20.96 8.75
C PHE A 213 19.87 20.28 7.38
N LEU A 214 20.62 19.19 7.29
CA LEU A 214 20.51 18.17 6.26
C LEU A 214 20.52 16.80 6.95
N THR A 215 19.42 16.06 6.82
CA THR A 215 19.32 14.68 7.26
C THR A 215 19.31 13.75 6.04
N LEU A 216 20.25 12.81 6.02
CA LEU A 216 20.30 11.73 5.04
C LEU A 216 19.90 10.43 5.73
N ALA A 217 19.08 9.61 5.07
CA ALA A 217 18.67 8.31 5.56
C ALA A 217 18.67 7.29 4.42
N PHE A 218 18.87 6.02 4.76
CA PHE A 218 18.80 4.94 3.81
C PHE A 218 18.32 3.65 4.47
N ASP A 219 17.79 2.75 3.65
CA ASP A 219 17.78 1.34 3.95
C ASP A 219 18.11 0.51 2.71
N ALA A 220 18.64 -0.69 2.91
CA ALA A 220 18.98 -1.62 1.85
C ALA A 220 18.81 -3.05 2.35
N GLY A 221 18.25 -3.93 1.53
CA GLY A 221 17.97 -5.28 1.96
C GLY A 221 17.60 -6.26 0.86
N SER A 222 17.35 -7.49 1.30
CA SER A 222 16.87 -8.59 0.47
C SER A 222 15.88 -9.43 1.26
N GLN A 223 15.03 -10.15 0.54
CA GLN A 223 14.07 -11.09 1.10
C GLN A 223 14.01 -12.34 0.22
N ASP A 224 14.30 -13.49 0.82
CA ASP A 224 14.08 -14.79 0.18
C ASP A 224 12.56 -15.05 0.02
N PRO A 225 12.14 -15.85 -0.97
CA PRO A 225 10.72 -16.13 -1.17
C PRO A 225 10.15 -16.97 0.00
N ALA A 226 8.87 -16.76 0.32
CA ALA A 226 8.16 -17.47 1.38
C ALA A 226 6.77 -17.90 0.92
N SER A 227 6.33 -19.08 1.31
CA SER A 227 5.01 -19.60 0.92
C SER A 227 4.51 -20.64 1.89
N ASP A 228 3.23 -20.57 2.24
CA ASP A 228 2.53 -21.64 2.94
C ASP A 228 1.51 -22.33 2.03
N THR A 229 2.02 -23.05 1.03
CA THR A 229 1.25 -23.83 0.06
C THR A 229 1.16 -25.32 0.42
N ARG A 230 0.18 -26.01 -0.18
CA ARG A 230 0.05 -27.47 -0.19
C ARG A 230 0.88 -28.05 -1.34
N ASP A 231 1.22 -29.34 -1.22
CA ASP A 231 1.84 -30.06 -2.32
C ASP A 231 0.92 -30.12 -3.55
N ASP A 232 1.52 -30.07 -4.74
CA ASP A 232 0.79 -30.18 -5.99
C ASP A 232 0.34 -31.63 -6.23
N ASN A 233 -0.97 -31.83 -6.30
CA ASN A 233 -1.59 -33.15 -6.45
C ASN A 233 -1.81 -33.58 -7.91
N ARG A 234 -1.35 -32.80 -8.90
CA ARG A 234 -1.45 -33.16 -10.32
C ARG A 234 -0.44 -34.26 -10.67
N ILE A 235 -0.82 -35.12 -11.61
CA ILE A 235 0.11 -36.06 -12.24
C ILE A 235 0.99 -35.29 -13.24
N PHE A 236 2.30 -35.25 -13.00
CA PHE A 236 3.24 -34.43 -13.76
C PHE A 236 3.70 -35.11 -15.03
N TYR A 237 3.93 -36.43 -15.02
CA TYR A 237 4.51 -37.14 -16.14
C TYR A 237 3.47 -38.00 -16.87
N PRO A 238 3.47 -37.98 -18.22
CA PRO A 238 2.67 -38.92 -18.99
C PRO A 238 2.99 -40.37 -18.63
N GLY A 239 1.96 -41.17 -18.36
CA GLY A 239 2.07 -42.59 -18.03
C GLY A 239 2.22 -42.92 -16.55
N SER A 240 2.39 -41.91 -15.67
CA SER A 240 2.31 -42.12 -14.22
C SER A 240 0.87 -42.48 -13.80
N THR A 241 0.74 -43.40 -12.84
CA THR A 241 -0.56 -43.90 -12.36
C THR A 241 -0.99 -43.31 -11.01
N SER A 242 -0.07 -42.67 -10.28
CA SER A 242 -0.29 -42.00 -9.00
C SER A 242 0.78 -40.92 -8.82
N ILE A 243 0.51 -39.93 -7.96
CA ILE A 243 1.51 -38.97 -7.47
C ILE A 243 2.63 -39.62 -6.66
N ASP A 244 2.44 -40.83 -6.13
CA ASP A 244 3.38 -41.50 -5.20
C ASP A 244 4.55 -42.22 -5.90
N THR A 245 4.58 -42.23 -7.24
CA THR A 245 5.68 -42.89 -7.95
C THR A 245 7.00 -42.14 -7.70
N ALA A 246 8.13 -42.87 -7.68
CA ALA A 246 9.44 -42.25 -7.45
C ALA A 246 9.74 -41.12 -8.46
N ARG A 247 9.28 -41.25 -9.71
CA ARG A 247 9.46 -40.20 -10.73
C ARG A 247 8.68 -38.92 -10.39
N GLU A 248 7.43 -39.06 -9.95
CA GLU A 248 6.56 -37.94 -9.58
C GLU A 248 7.06 -37.22 -8.31
N GLN A 249 7.51 -37.99 -7.32
CA GLN A 249 8.01 -37.51 -6.03
C GLN A 249 9.40 -36.86 -6.13
N ASN A 250 10.25 -37.34 -7.05
CA ASN A 250 11.58 -36.78 -7.27
C ASN A 250 11.57 -35.51 -8.15
N ASN A 251 10.41 -35.04 -8.62
CA ASN A 251 10.34 -33.79 -9.35
C ASN A 251 10.59 -32.61 -8.40
N ARG A 252 11.62 -31.80 -8.70
CA ARG A 252 12.03 -30.65 -7.87
C ARG A 252 10.96 -29.58 -7.68
N TYR A 253 9.91 -29.57 -8.50
CA TYR A 253 8.81 -28.62 -8.45
C TYR A 253 7.54 -29.21 -7.82
N ARG A 254 7.58 -30.42 -7.24
CA ARG A 254 6.41 -31.00 -6.54
C ARG A 254 5.89 -30.08 -5.44
N ASN A 255 6.80 -29.37 -4.80
CA ASN A 255 6.59 -28.38 -3.75
C ASN A 255 6.86 -26.95 -4.26
N TRP A 256 6.55 -26.68 -5.53
CA TRP A 256 6.61 -25.32 -6.08
C TRP A 256 5.77 -24.36 -5.22
N ARG A 257 6.17 -23.09 -5.20
CA ARG A 257 5.68 -22.13 -4.20
C ARG A 257 4.69 -21.17 -4.84
N TRP A 258 3.70 -20.78 -4.06
CA TRP A 258 2.81 -19.67 -4.37
C TRP A 258 2.74 -18.77 -3.14
N GLY A 259 3.43 -17.65 -3.18
CA GLY A 259 3.63 -16.81 -2.01
C GLY A 259 4.37 -15.52 -2.37
N SER A 260 5.11 -14.97 -1.41
CA SER A 260 5.87 -13.74 -1.62
C SER A 260 7.04 -13.99 -2.58
N GLY A 261 7.29 -13.01 -3.45
CA GLY A 261 8.43 -13.04 -4.37
C GLY A 261 9.77 -12.92 -3.64
N ASN A 262 10.83 -13.27 -4.37
CA ASN A 262 12.20 -13.02 -3.96
C ASN A 262 12.57 -11.58 -4.27
N VAL A 263 12.84 -10.77 -3.25
CA VAL A 263 13.40 -9.42 -3.43
C VAL A 263 14.92 -9.57 -3.45
N SER A 264 15.51 -9.57 -4.65
CA SER A 264 16.96 -9.80 -4.81
C SER A 264 17.78 -8.68 -4.20
N ASP A 265 17.28 -7.46 -4.37
CA ASP A 265 17.90 -6.23 -3.90
C ASP A 265 16.84 -5.13 -3.88
N GLN A 266 16.77 -4.44 -2.74
CA GLN A 266 16.02 -3.21 -2.55
C GLN A 266 16.92 -2.21 -1.84
N TYR A 267 16.93 -0.97 -2.30
CA TYR A 267 17.57 0.13 -1.60
C TYR A 267 16.74 1.40 -1.74
N ASN A 268 16.57 2.07 -0.61
CA ASN A 268 15.79 3.29 -0.47
C ASN A 268 16.69 4.37 0.14
N PHE A 269 16.63 5.58 -0.39
CA PHE A 269 17.36 6.74 0.09
C PHE A 269 16.39 7.90 0.34
N THR A 270 16.68 8.68 1.37
CA THR A 270 15.93 9.89 1.68
C THR A 270 16.89 11.00 2.07
N ALA A 271 16.62 12.21 1.58
CA ALA A 271 17.28 13.43 2.02
C ALA A 271 16.20 14.43 2.46
N ASN A 272 16.43 15.14 3.55
CA ASN A 272 15.59 16.23 4.03
C ASN A 272 16.47 17.38 4.49
N ALA A 273 16.20 18.60 4.05
CA ALA A 273 17.01 19.75 4.36
C ALA A 273 16.19 21.03 4.46
N GLU A 274 16.61 21.92 5.34
CA GLU A 274 16.11 23.29 5.44
C GLU A 274 17.25 24.22 5.86
N MET A 275 17.24 25.44 5.34
CA MET A 275 18.23 26.46 5.66
C MET A 275 17.60 27.85 5.62
N GLY A 276 17.85 28.67 6.66
CA GLY A 276 17.50 30.08 6.64
C GLY A 276 18.27 30.86 5.58
N LEU A 277 17.60 31.74 4.83
CA LEU A 277 18.23 32.64 3.85
C LEU A 277 18.36 34.06 4.41
N THR A 278 17.28 34.56 5.01
CA THR A 278 17.21 35.85 5.71
C THR A 278 16.26 35.73 6.91
N GLU A 279 16.11 36.81 7.68
CA GLU A 279 15.05 36.87 8.69
C GLU A 279 13.69 36.65 8.01
N GLY A 280 12.94 35.65 8.51
CA GLY A 280 11.63 35.28 7.98
C GLY A 280 11.62 34.52 6.66
N LEU A 281 12.76 34.20 6.01
CA LEU A 281 12.79 33.45 4.75
C LEU A 281 13.68 32.20 4.87
N SER A 282 13.13 31.01 4.66
CA SER A 282 13.88 29.75 4.57
C SER A 282 13.68 29.06 3.22
N ALA A 283 14.70 28.31 2.80
CA ALA A 283 14.60 27.37 1.69
C ALA A 283 14.64 25.95 2.26
N TYR A 284 13.78 25.08 1.74
CA TYR A 284 13.73 23.68 2.14
C TYR A 284 13.71 22.77 0.92
N GLY A 285 14.09 21.52 1.12
CA GLY A 285 13.95 20.49 0.10
C GLY A 285 14.11 19.10 0.67
N PHE A 286 13.42 18.14 0.04
CA PHE A 286 13.53 16.74 0.38
C PHE A 286 13.39 15.87 -0.86
N ALA A 287 14.02 14.70 -0.83
CA ALA A 287 13.99 13.77 -1.94
C ALA A 287 13.94 12.32 -1.44
N THR A 288 13.29 11.46 -2.22
CA THR A 288 13.29 10.01 -2.04
C THR A 288 13.73 9.34 -3.33
N TYR A 289 14.55 8.31 -3.22
CA TYR A 289 14.89 7.44 -4.35
C TYR A 289 14.82 5.99 -3.90
N ALA A 290 14.18 5.13 -4.68
CA ALA A 290 14.04 3.72 -4.39
C ALA A 290 14.24 2.87 -5.64
N HIS A 291 14.92 1.75 -5.44
CA HIS A 291 15.05 0.67 -6.42
C HIS A 291 14.61 -0.63 -5.77
N LYS A 292 13.93 -1.48 -6.55
CA LYS A 292 13.54 -2.81 -6.09
C LYS A 292 13.43 -3.78 -7.25
N ASN A 293 14.18 -4.88 -7.18
CA ASN A 293 13.99 -6.03 -8.06
C ASN A 293 13.25 -7.15 -7.32
N THR A 294 12.11 -7.57 -7.86
CA THR A 294 11.36 -8.70 -7.32
C THR A 294 11.14 -9.77 -8.37
N ASP A 295 11.56 -11.00 -8.07
CA ASP A 295 11.26 -12.20 -8.85
C ASP A 295 10.02 -12.89 -8.29
N ALA A 296 8.98 -13.00 -9.10
CA ALA A 296 7.69 -13.56 -8.74
C ALA A 296 7.45 -14.88 -9.51
N GLU A 297 7.29 -15.99 -8.78
CA GLU A 297 7.05 -17.31 -9.37
C GLU A 297 5.60 -17.42 -9.90
N ASN A 298 5.45 -17.85 -11.15
CA ASN A 298 4.16 -18.10 -11.79
C ASN A 298 3.69 -19.53 -11.52
N PHE A 299 2.59 -19.95 -12.15
CA PHE A 299 2.10 -21.32 -12.02
C PHE A 299 3.08 -22.32 -12.61
N PHE A 300 3.33 -23.41 -11.87
CA PHE A 300 4.11 -24.52 -12.39
C PHE A 300 3.39 -25.21 -13.55
N ASP A 301 4.07 -25.31 -14.69
CA ASP A 301 3.67 -26.09 -15.85
C ASP A 301 4.31 -27.48 -15.80
N PRO A 302 3.59 -28.54 -15.37
CA PRO A 302 4.13 -29.89 -15.38
C PRO A 302 4.40 -30.39 -16.81
N PRO A 303 5.24 -31.44 -16.98
CA PRO A 303 5.50 -32.08 -18.27
C PRO A 303 4.23 -32.45 -19.06
N THR A 304 3.17 -32.91 -18.38
CA THR A 304 1.85 -33.16 -18.98
C THR A 304 1.24 -31.90 -19.59
N THR A 305 1.28 -30.76 -18.89
CA THR A 305 0.83 -29.45 -19.39
C THR A 305 1.69 -28.96 -20.53
N LEU A 306 3.03 -29.00 -20.39
CA LEU A 306 3.95 -28.57 -21.46
C LEU A 306 3.71 -29.34 -22.75
N ARG A 307 3.61 -30.67 -22.66
CA ARG A 307 3.31 -31.52 -23.82
C ARG A 307 1.98 -31.14 -24.48
N ASN A 308 0.95 -30.89 -23.68
CA ASN A 308 -0.41 -30.73 -24.17
C ASN A 308 -0.72 -29.32 -24.68
N ASN A 309 -0.12 -28.29 -24.06
CA ASN A 309 -0.43 -26.88 -24.28
C ASN A 309 0.68 -26.12 -25.00
N TYR A 310 1.94 -26.60 -24.95
CA TYR A 310 3.11 -25.90 -25.52
C TYR A 310 3.91 -26.75 -26.51
N GLY A 311 3.47 -27.98 -26.77
CA GLY A 311 4.06 -28.86 -27.77
C GLY A 311 5.37 -29.53 -27.35
N SER A 312 5.91 -30.33 -28.27
CA SER A 312 7.06 -31.20 -28.01
C SER A 312 8.36 -30.46 -27.78
N VAL A 313 8.55 -29.29 -28.40
CA VAL A 313 9.75 -28.45 -28.20
C VAL A 313 9.82 -27.92 -26.77
N ALA A 314 8.68 -27.51 -26.20
CA ALA A 314 8.62 -27.04 -24.82
C ALA A 314 8.95 -28.14 -23.82
N LEU A 315 8.41 -29.34 -24.03
CA LEU A 315 8.76 -30.50 -23.20
C LEU A 315 10.23 -30.90 -23.36
N ALA A 316 10.79 -30.83 -24.57
CA ALA A 316 12.20 -31.15 -24.81
C ALA A 316 13.13 -30.15 -24.10
N ARG A 317 12.75 -28.86 -24.06
CA ARG A 317 13.48 -27.80 -23.35
C ARG A 317 13.37 -27.96 -21.82
N TYR A 318 12.19 -28.33 -21.33
CA TYR A 318 11.88 -28.45 -19.90
C TYR A 318 11.30 -29.84 -19.58
N PRO A 319 12.13 -30.91 -19.56
CA PRO A 319 11.66 -32.30 -19.44
C PRO A 319 10.98 -32.62 -18.10
N ASP A 320 11.30 -31.87 -17.04
CA ASP A 320 10.72 -31.99 -15.71
C ASP A 320 9.66 -30.90 -15.41
N GLY A 321 9.21 -30.19 -16.44
CA GLY A 321 8.29 -29.06 -16.28
C GLY A 321 9.02 -27.72 -16.12
N ARG A 322 8.24 -26.65 -16.11
CA ARG A 322 8.69 -25.27 -16.14
C ARG A 322 7.99 -24.47 -15.06
N LEU A 323 8.74 -23.69 -14.29
CA LEU A 323 8.19 -22.71 -13.37
C LEU A 323 8.55 -21.32 -13.90
N PRO A 324 7.64 -20.64 -14.62
CA PRO A 324 7.94 -19.31 -15.17
C PRO A 324 8.17 -18.32 -14.02
N VAL A 325 9.07 -17.36 -14.22
CA VAL A 325 9.34 -16.30 -13.23
C VAL A 325 9.22 -14.95 -13.90
N THR A 326 8.41 -14.06 -13.35
CA THR A 326 8.36 -12.67 -13.81
C THR A 326 9.22 -11.82 -12.89
N ARG A 327 10.24 -11.16 -13.46
CA ARG A 327 11.00 -10.12 -12.76
C ARG A 327 10.31 -8.78 -12.96
N TYR A 328 10.10 -8.07 -11.86
CA TYR A 328 9.73 -6.66 -11.86
C TYR A 328 10.90 -5.82 -11.38
N GLY A 329 11.30 -4.86 -12.19
CA GLY A 329 12.24 -3.81 -11.82
C GLY A 329 11.47 -2.53 -11.56
N LEU A 330 11.53 -2.03 -10.33
CA LEU A 330 10.91 -0.79 -9.89
C LEU A 330 12.00 0.27 -9.68
N GLU A 331 11.82 1.41 -10.31
CA GLU A 331 12.51 2.67 -9.99
C GLU A 331 11.44 3.66 -9.53
N ASP A 332 11.69 4.34 -8.41
CA ASP A 332 10.79 5.36 -7.89
C ASP A 332 11.61 6.54 -7.35
N PHE A 333 11.26 7.75 -7.79
CA PHE A 333 11.97 8.97 -7.44
C PHE A 333 10.99 10.10 -7.13
N ALA A 334 11.24 10.86 -6.07
CA ALA A 334 10.54 12.11 -5.81
C ALA A 334 11.51 13.17 -5.30
N VAL A 335 11.29 14.41 -5.69
CA VAL A 335 12.01 15.58 -5.17
C VAL A 335 11.06 16.74 -4.97
N THR A 336 11.22 17.43 -3.86
CA THR A 336 10.51 18.65 -3.51
C THR A 336 11.52 19.72 -3.13
N GLY A 337 11.33 20.93 -3.63
CA GLY A 337 12.05 22.12 -3.18
C GLY A 337 11.09 23.28 -3.02
N GLY A 338 11.33 24.13 -2.04
CA GLY A 338 10.44 25.25 -1.75
C GLY A 338 11.07 26.37 -0.95
N LEU A 339 10.29 27.44 -0.80
CA LEU A 339 10.62 28.62 0.00
C LEU A 339 9.48 28.86 1.00
N ARG A 340 9.83 29.05 2.27
CA ARG A 340 8.88 29.52 3.30
C ARG A 340 9.22 30.94 3.68
N PHE A 341 8.21 31.79 3.69
CA PHE A 341 8.33 33.16 4.14
C PHE A 341 7.34 33.42 5.29
N GLU A 342 7.82 33.92 6.42
CA GLU A 342 7.02 34.27 7.58
C GLU A 342 7.22 35.73 7.96
N ASP A 343 6.12 36.48 8.00
CA ASP A 343 6.09 37.85 8.49
C ASP A 343 4.80 38.10 9.28
N GLN A 344 4.86 38.84 10.39
CA GLN A 344 3.70 39.07 11.24
C GLN A 344 2.57 39.85 10.54
N ALA A 345 2.92 40.77 9.64
CA ALA A 345 1.98 41.64 8.95
C ALA A 345 1.50 41.06 7.61
N LEU A 346 2.23 40.15 6.99
CA LEU A 346 1.87 39.53 5.71
C LEU A 346 1.36 38.10 5.88
N GLY A 347 1.72 37.41 6.96
CA GLY A 347 1.41 36.00 7.21
C GLY A 347 2.55 35.06 6.78
N LYS A 348 2.22 33.78 6.73
CA LYS A 348 3.10 32.68 6.31
C LYS A 348 2.81 32.32 4.86
N PHE A 349 3.82 32.20 4.04
CA PHE A 349 3.76 31.74 2.66
C PHE A 349 4.65 30.51 2.49
N ASP A 350 4.19 29.54 1.72
CA ASP A 350 4.96 28.37 1.32
C ASP A 350 4.79 28.15 -0.20
N LEU A 351 5.88 28.36 -0.94
CA LEU A 351 5.97 28.07 -2.37
C LEU A 351 6.73 26.75 -2.54
N ALA A 352 6.11 25.74 -3.17
CA ALA A 352 6.70 24.42 -3.34
C ALA A 352 6.60 23.93 -4.78
N LEU A 353 7.71 23.39 -5.31
CA LEU A 353 7.73 22.59 -6.53
C LEU A 353 8.08 21.15 -6.18
N ASN A 354 7.24 20.21 -6.59
CA ASN A 354 7.43 18.78 -6.40
C ASN A 354 7.38 18.07 -7.76
N TYR A 355 8.29 17.13 -7.98
CA TYR A 355 8.30 16.21 -9.11
C TYR A 355 8.45 14.78 -8.59
N GLY A 356 7.68 13.85 -9.13
CA GLY A 356 7.75 12.43 -8.78
C GLY A 356 7.54 11.54 -10.00
N ASP A 357 8.25 10.43 -10.05
CA ASP A 357 8.25 9.42 -11.10
C ASP A 357 8.22 8.01 -10.51
N ASN A 358 7.42 7.13 -11.10
CA ASN A 358 7.36 5.71 -10.78
C ASN A 358 7.42 4.90 -12.07
N ARG A 359 8.41 4.01 -12.19
CA ARG A 359 8.62 3.18 -13.36
C ARG A 359 8.70 1.70 -13.00
N VAL A 360 7.88 0.89 -13.65
CA VAL A 360 7.85 -0.57 -13.48
C VAL A 360 8.11 -1.26 -14.82
N ASP A 361 9.29 -1.84 -14.94
CA ASP A 361 9.66 -2.74 -16.02
C ASP A 361 9.34 -4.19 -15.64
N SER A 362 8.90 -5.00 -16.61
CA SER A 362 8.56 -6.40 -16.40
C SER A 362 9.26 -7.31 -17.41
N THR A 363 9.75 -8.48 -16.96
CA THR A 363 10.43 -9.45 -17.81
C THR A 363 10.11 -10.87 -17.38
N ASP A 364 9.60 -11.69 -18.30
CA ASP A 364 9.38 -13.10 -18.06
C ASP A 364 10.66 -13.90 -18.32
N ARG A 365 10.96 -14.84 -17.42
CA ARG A 365 12.05 -15.81 -17.48
C ARG A 365 11.48 -17.23 -17.51
N ASP A 366 12.31 -18.14 -18.00
CA ASP A 366 11.88 -19.46 -18.42
C ASP A 366 10.67 -19.37 -19.36
N ALA A 367 10.63 -18.32 -20.19
CA ALA A 367 9.54 -18.09 -21.13
C ALA A 367 9.58 -19.14 -22.25
N ILE A 368 8.42 -19.38 -22.87
CA ILE A 368 8.34 -20.16 -24.09
C ILE A 368 7.11 -19.77 -24.91
N ASN A 369 7.38 -19.29 -26.12
CA ASN A 369 6.42 -19.12 -27.18
C ASN A 369 6.52 -20.32 -28.16
N PRO A 370 5.60 -21.30 -28.10
CA PRO A 370 5.74 -22.54 -28.83
C PRO A 370 5.64 -22.36 -30.35
N SER A 371 5.01 -21.28 -30.83
CA SER A 371 4.93 -20.93 -32.25
C SER A 371 6.29 -20.55 -32.86
N TRP A 372 7.30 -20.22 -32.05
CA TRP A 372 8.68 -19.98 -32.48
C TRP A 372 9.56 -21.23 -32.37
N GLY A 373 9.04 -22.34 -31.82
CA GLY A 373 9.77 -23.59 -31.67
C GLY A 373 11.11 -23.41 -30.95
N SER A 374 12.18 -23.98 -31.50
CA SER A 374 13.52 -23.91 -30.89
C SER A 374 14.08 -22.48 -30.87
N ALA A 375 13.59 -21.59 -31.73
CA ALA A 375 13.98 -20.18 -31.77
C ALA A 375 13.27 -19.33 -30.71
N SER A 376 12.33 -19.91 -29.94
CA SER A 376 11.65 -19.17 -28.88
C SER A 376 12.64 -18.71 -27.80
N PRO A 377 12.64 -17.42 -27.43
CA PRO A 377 13.49 -16.90 -26.36
C PRO A 377 13.07 -17.45 -25.00
N SER A 378 14.03 -17.68 -24.10
CA SER A 378 13.79 -18.05 -22.70
C SER A 378 13.56 -16.85 -21.79
N THR A 379 13.77 -15.64 -22.30
CA THR A 379 13.57 -14.38 -21.58
C THR A 379 12.87 -13.39 -22.52
N ILE A 380 11.79 -12.78 -22.06
CA ILE A 380 10.95 -11.88 -22.85
C ILE A 380 10.70 -10.64 -22.01
N TYR A 381 11.12 -9.46 -22.48
CA TYR A 381 10.73 -8.20 -21.87
C TYR A 381 9.24 -7.96 -22.16
N THR A 382 8.43 -7.83 -21.11
CA THR A 382 6.96 -7.78 -21.22
C THR A 382 6.40 -6.37 -21.23
N GLY A 383 7.26 -5.35 -21.24
CA GLY A 383 6.89 -3.94 -21.34
C GLY A 383 7.02 -3.17 -20.03
N ARG A 384 6.71 -1.86 -20.12
CA ARG A 384 6.88 -0.86 -19.06
C ARG A 384 5.60 -0.12 -18.77
N ARG A 385 5.43 0.24 -17.50
CA ARG A 385 4.45 1.21 -17.01
C ARG A 385 5.22 2.35 -16.34
N GLU A 386 4.90 3.58 -16.66
CA GLU A 386 5.55 4.78 -16.13
C GLU A 386 4.49 5.82 -15.81
N ALA A 387 4.57 6.43 -14.62
CA ALA A 387 3.65 7.47 -14.18
C ALA A 387 4.44 8.55 -13.46
N ASP A 388 4.31 9.78 -13.93
CA ASP A 388 4.97 10.94 -13.34
C ASP A 388 3.99 12.07 -13.04
N GLN A 389 4.34 12.90 -12.07
CA GLN A 389 3.60 14.11 -11.75
C GLN A 389 4.53 15.25 -11.36
N THR A 390 4.14 16.46 -11.76
CA THR A 390 4.73 17.71 -11.31
C THR A 390 3.67 18.56 -10.62
N ASN A 391 3.97 19.07 -9.43
CA ASN A 391 3.08 19.91 -8.63
C ASN A 391 3.78 21.23 -8.30
N LEU A 392 3.08 22.35 -8.49
CA LEU A 392 3.47 23.67 -7.99
C LEU A 392 2.37 24.18 -7.05
N THR A 393 2.71 24.45 -5.79
CA THR A 393 1.76 25.02 -4.82
C THR A 393 2.26 26.35 -4.28
N LEU A 394 1.33 27.25 -4.02
CA LEU A 394 1.54 28.47 -3.26
C LEU A 394 0.47 28.52 -2.16
N ASP A 395 0.90 28.32 -0.93
CA ASP A 395 0.04 28.27 0.25
C ASP A 395 0.27 29.53 1.10
N TRP A 396 -0.79 30.12 1.63
CA TRP A 396 -0.76 31.30 2.49
C TRP A 396 -1.65 31.10 3.72
N THR A 397 -1.13 31.45 4.89
CA THR A 397 -1.88 31.41 6.16
C THR A 397 -1.59 32.65 6.99
N ARG A 398 -2.62 33.24 7.59
CA ARG A 398 -2.47 34.39 8.48
C ARG A 398 -3.49 34.37 9.61
N ASP A 399 -3.00 34.71 10.80
CA ASP A 399 -3.84 35.02 11.96
C ASP A 399 -4.21 36.50 12.01
N PHE A 400 -5.51 36.78 12.05
CA PHE A 400 -6.07 38.12 12.16
C PHE A 400 -6.53 38.37 13.60
N ALA A 401 -5.77 39.21 14.30
CA ALA A 401 -6.20 39.75 15.58
C ALA A 401 -7.54 40.50 15.42
N ASN A 402 -8.43 40.31 16.39
CA ASN A 402 -9.77 40.87 16.36
C ASN A 402 -10.33 40.98 17.78
N ASP A 403 -11.32 41.87 17.96
CA ASP A 403 -11.91 42.16 19.29
C ASP A 403 -13.21 41.38 19.56
N TRP A 404 -13.69 40.58 18.61
CA TRP A 404 -15.01 39.94 18.64
C TRP A 404 -14.98 38.41 18.78
N LEU A 405 -13.82 37.78 18.61
CA LEU A 405 -13.57 36.37 18.85
C LEU A 405 -12.66 36.17 20.07
N PHE A 406 -12.64 34.94 20.59
CA PHE A 406 -11.82 34.60 21.76
C PHE A 406 -10.33 34.45 21.43
N LYS A 407 -10.00 33.98 20.22
CA LYS A 407 -8.63 33.95 19.68
C LYS A 407 -8.60 34.64 18.30
N PRO A 408 -7.40 34.97 17.77
CA PRO A 408 -7.26 35.42 16.39
C PRO A 408 -7.97 34.49 15.38
N LEU A 409 -8.49 35.09 14.31
CA LEU A 409 -9.11 34.38 13.19
C LEU A 409 -8.02 33.88 12.26
N THR A 410 -7.87 32.57 12.10
CA THR A 410 -6.91 32.01 11.14
C THR A 410 -7.57 31.92 9.78
N VAL A 411 -6.95 32.52 8.77
CA VAL A 411 -7.38 32.44 7.36
C VAL A 411 -6.27 31.81 6.55
N SER A 412 -6.60 30.81 5.75
CA SER A 412 -5.69 30.18 4.81
C SER A 412 -6.24 30.20 3.41
N ALA A 413 -5.36 30.33 2.42
CA ALA A 413 -5.71 30.22 1.02
C ALA A 413 -4.52 29.67 0.24
N GLY A 414 -4.78 29.04 -0.90
CA GLY A 414 -3.67 28.63 -1.75
C GLY A 414 -4.08 28.31 -3.16
N LEU A 415 -3.07 28.25 -4.03
CA LEU A 415 -3.16 27.94 -5.43
C LEU A 415 -2.32 26.69 -5.72
N ALA A 416 -2.82 25.84 -6.60
CA ALA A 416 -2.13 24.64 -7.03
C ALA A 416 -2.21 24.48 -8.55
N TRP A 417 -1.10 24.07 -9.15
CA TRP A 417 -1.04 23.56 -10.51
C TRP A 417 -0.41 22.18 -10.50
N ARG A 418 -0.97 21.24 -11.26
CA ARG A 418 -0.45 19.88 -11.41
C ARG A 418 -0.47 19.45 -12.87
N GLN A 419 0.59 18.76 -13.27
CA GLN A 419 0.66 17.99 -14.52
C GLN A 419 0.90 16.53 -14.14
N GLU A 420 0.15 15.63 -14.75
CA GLU A 420 0.27 14.17 -14.58
C GLU A 420 0.45 13.55 -15.96
N ASN A 421 1.32 12.55 -16.09
CA ASN A 421 1.41 11.74 -17.31
C ASN A 421 1.44 10.24 -16.96
N TYR A 422 1.04 9.42 -17.93
CA TYR A 422 1.10 7.97 -17.84
C TYR A 422 1.45 7.36 -19.19
N ASP A 423 2.48 6.53 -19.20
CA ASP A 423 2.95 5.82 -20.37
C ASP A 423 2.90 4.30 -20.15
N LEU A 424 2.20 3.61 -21.04
CA LEU A 424 2.19 2.16 -21.16
C LEU A 424 2.93 1.77 -22.44
N SER A 425 4.09 1.14 -22.30
CA SER A 425 4.99 0.82 -23.41
C SER A 425 5.04 -0.67 -23.70
N GLU A 426 5.03 -1.02 -24.99
CA GLU A 426 5.05 -2.41 -25.45
C GLU A 426 6.32 -3.18 -25.06
N GLY A 427 6.19 -4.50 -24.92
CA GLY A 427 7.29 -5.43 -24.75
C GLY A 427 7.80 -6.03 -26.05
N ASP A 428 8.72 -7.00 -25.93
CA ASP A 428 9.30 -7.72 -27.07
C ASP A 428 8.23 -8.43 -27.90
N ALA A 429 8.30 -8.26 -29.23
CA ALA A 429 7.36 -8.90 -30.17
C ALA A 429 7.31 -10.42 -30.05
N ALA A 430 8.40 -11.08 -29.68
CA ALA A 430 8.41 -12.53 -29.47
C ALA A 430 7.46 -12.98 -28.33
N GLY A 431 7.10 -12.07 -27.42
CA GLY A 431 6.12 -12.29 -26.35
C GLY A 431 4.68 -12.34 -26.84
N TRP A 432 4.33 -11.60 -27.90
CA TRP A 432 2.94 -11.39 -28.31
C TRP A 432 2.67 -11.62 -29.81
N SER A 433 3.68 -12.02 -30.59
CA SER A 433 3.51 -12.35 -32.01
C SER A 433 3.62 -13.86 -32.26
N ASN A 434 2.86 -14.31 -33.26
CA ASN A 434 2.92 -15.68 -33.73
C ASN A 434 4.18 -15.93 -34.57
N GLY A 435 4.93 -16.95 -34.18
CA GLY A 435 6.08 -17.44 -34.94
C GLY A 435 5.68 -18.35 -36.10
N PRO A 436 6.66 -18.80 -36.91
CA PRO A 436 6.43 -19.55 -38.15
C PRO A 436 5.71 -20.89 -37.98
N LEU A 437 5.66 -21.45 -36.77
CA LEU A 437 5.05 -22.74 -36.49
C LEU A 437 3.59 -22.63 -36.02
N PHE A 438 3.05 -21.42 -35.86
CA PHE A 438 1.67 -21.23 -35.45
C PHE A 438 0.70 -22.02 -36.34
N ASN A 439 -0.19 -22.78 -35.71
CA ASN A 439 -1.22 -23.61 -36.34
C ASN A 439 -0.69 -24.72 -37.28
N THR A 440 0.61 -25.00 -37.26
CA THR A 440 1.22 -26.18 -37.90
C THR A 440 1.12 -27.40 -37.00
N ASN A 441 1.27 -28.62 -37.53
CA ASN A 441 1.20 -29.84 -36.73
C ASN A 441 2.53 -30.11 -36.01
N ASP A 442 2.46 -30.28 -34.70
CA ASP A 442 3.54 -30.81 -33.88
C ASP A 442 3.80 -32.27 -34.27
N PRO A 443 5.04 -32.63 -34.66
CA PRO A 443 5.33 -33.93 -35.25
C PRO A 443 5.28 -35.10 -34.26
N ILE A 444 5.29 -34.83 -32.94
CA ILE A 444 5.30 -35.87 -31.90
C ILE A 444 3.90 -36.10 -31.33
N THR A 445 3.18 -35.01 -31.07
CA THR A 445 1.83 -35.06 -30.47
C THR A 445 0.73 -35.11 -31.53
N GLY A 446 1.03 -34.74 -32.78
CA GLY A 446 0.05 -34.60 -33.86
C GLY A 446 -0.90 -33.42 -33.69
N ARG A 447 -0.73 -32.60 -32.64
CA ARG A 447 -1.59 -31.44 -32.33
C ARG A 447 -1.09 -30.21 -33.08
N ARG A 448 -2.01 -29.30 -33.42
CA ARG A 448 -1.63 -27.99 -33.94
C ARG A 448 -0.94 -27.15 -32.85
N ILE A 449 0.14 -26.44 -33.22
CA ILE A 449 0.94 -25.62 -32.31
C ILE A 449 0.22 -24.29 -32.03
N PRO A 450 -0.06 -23.95 -30.76
CA PRO A 450 -0.73 -22.70 -30.42
C PRO A 450 0.21 -21.49 -30.48
N GLY A 451 -0.36 -20.29 -30.47
CA GLY A 451 0.36 -19.05 -30.18
C GLY A 451 0.68 -18.93 -28.68
N TYR A 452 1.47 -17.94 -28.32
CA TYR A 452 1.69 -17.53 -26.92
C TYR A 452 1.77 -16.03 -26.85
N TYR A 453 1.14 -15.49 -25.82
CA TYR A 453 0.95 -14.07 -25.63
C TYR A 453 1.28 -13.72 -24.19
N SER A 454 2.33 -12.93 -24.01
CA SER A 454 2.74 -12.34 -22.75
C SER A 454 3.20 -10.89 -22.98
N GLY A 455 2.84 -10.03 -22.02
CA GLY A 455 3.25 -8.63 -21.97
C GLY A 455 2.28 -7.64 -22.60
N ILE A 456 2.71 -6.38 -22.59
CA ILE A 456 2.02 -5.22 -23.16
C ILE A 456 2.26 -5.25 -24.67
N THR A 457 1.19 -5.16 -25.44
CA THR A 457 1.22 -5.18 -26.91
C THR A 457 1.10 -3.76 -27.48
N GLN A 458 1.31 -3.62 -28.80
CA GLN A 458 1.09 -2.35 -29.52
C GLN A 458 -0.34 -1.81 -29.37
N VAL A 459 -1.33 -2.69 -29.23
CA VAL A 459 -2.73 -2.26 -29.06
C VAL A 459 -3.06 -1.85 -27.62
N ASP A 460 -2.21 -2.21 -26.66
CA ASP A 460 -2.32 -1.76 -25.27
C ASP A 460 -1.58 -0.45 -25.04
N ALA A 461 -0.51 -0.19 -25.79
CA ALA A 461 0.35 0.95 -25.59
C ALA A 461 -0.42 2.28 -25.67
N VAL A 462 -0.17 3.16 -24.71
CA VAL A 462 -0.86 4.45 -24.59
C VAL A 462 0.03 5.46 -23.88
N SER A 463 -0.13 6.73 -24.25
CA SER A 463 0.42 7.89 -23.55
C SER A 463 -0.73 8.82 -23.22
N LEU A 464 -0.89 9.15 -21.94
CA LEU A 464 -1.95 10.02 -21.42
C LEU A 464 -1.35 11.17 -20.62
N ASP A 465 -1.98 12.34 -20.70
CA ASP A 465 -1.60 13.51 -19.92
C ASP A 465 -2.82 14.20 -19.31
N ARG A 466 -2.62 14.90 -18.20
CA ARG A 466 -3.65 15.69 -17.52
C ARG A 466 -3.05 16.91 -16.87
N ARG A 467 -3.79 18.02 -16.95
CA ARG A 467 -3.52 19.25 -16.21
C ARG A 467 -4.61 19.55 -15.21
N VAL A 468 -4.21 19.98 -14.02
CA VAL A 468 -5.10 20.40 -12.94
C VAL A 468 -4.70 21.79 -12.47
N ILE A 469 -5.69 22.66 -12.28
CA ILE A 469 -5.51 23.97 -11.63
C ILE A 469 -6.52 24.06 -10.49
N GLY A 470 -6.06 24.43 -9.30
CA GLY A 470 -6.88 24.47 -8.11
C GLY A 470 -6.67 25.70 -7.26
N ALA A 471 -7.70 26.06 -6.51
CA ALA A 471 -7.62 27.07 -5.47
C ALA A 471 -8.41 26.60 -4.24
N TYR A 472 -7.93 26.95 -3.04
CA TYR A 472 -8.65 26.70 -1.81
C TYR A 472 -8.66 27.93 -0.91
N PHE A 473 -9.66 27.94 -0.01
CA PHE A 473 -9.84 28.95 1.02
C PHE A 473 -10.37 28.27 2.28
N ASP A 474 -9.78 28.59 3.43
CA ASP A 474 -10.09 28.01 4.73
C ASP A 474 -10.11 29.10 5.79
N VAL A 475 -11.04 29.00 6.73
CA VAL A 475 -11.19 29.90 7.87
C VAL A 475 -11.43 29.07 9.12
N GLU A 476 -10.59 29.26 10.13
CA GLU A 476 -10.73 28.64 11.46
C GLU A 476 -10.84 29.72 12.55
N ALA A 477 -11.80 29.54 13.45
CA ALA A 477 -12.07 30.50 14.53
C ALA A 477 -12.38 29.82 15.86
N GLN A 478 -11.77 30.32 16.93
CA GLN A 478 -12.22 30.07 18.31
C GLN A 478 -13.33 31.08 18.65
N LEU A 479 -14.57 30.71 18.39
CA LEU A 479 -15.76 31.56 18.54
C LEU A 479 -16.03 31.94 20.01
N THR A 480 -15.77 31.01 20.93
CA THR A 480 -15.79 31.26 22.38
C THR A 480 -14.67 30.47 23.05
N GLU A 481 -14.42 30.68 24.35
CA GLU A 481 -13.44 29.87 25.11
C GLU A 481 -13.65 28.35 24.94
N LYS A 482 -14.89 27.92 24.70
CA LYS A 482 -15.27 26.50 24.61
C LYS A 482 -15.62 26.02 23.21
N PHE A 483 -15.74 26.91 22.22
CA PHE A 483 -16.29 26.55 20.91
C PHE A 483 -15.39 27.01 19.78
N GLN A 484 -14.95 26.05 18.96
CA GLN A 484 -14.19 26.26 17.73
C GLN A 484 -15.03 25.82 16.52
N ALA A 485 -14.92 26.56 15.44
CA ALA A 485 -15.48 26.20 14.15
C ALA A 485 -14.47 26.48 13.03
N GLY A 486 -14.53 25.69 11.96
CA GLY A 486 -13.74 25.89 10.75
C GLY A 486 -14.54 25.57 9.50
N VAL A 487 -14.32 26.34 8.44
CA VAL A 487 -14.94 26.14 7.13
C VAL A 487 -13.86 26.19 6.05
N ALA A 488 -13.83 25.18 5.19
CA ALA A 488 -12.94 25.11 4.03
C ALA A 488 -13.74 24.94 2.74
N VAL A 489 -13.27 25.54 1.65
CA VAL A 489 -13.77 25.34 0.29
C VAL A 489 -12.60 25.21 -0.66
N ARG A 490 -12.67 24.25 -1.59
CA ARG A 490 -11.70 24.06 -2.66
C ARG A 490 -12.40 23.85 -3.98
N SER A 491 -11.87 24.45 -5.04
CA SER A 491 -12.32 24.23 -6.41
C SER A 491 -11.13 23.91 -7.29
N GLU A 492 -11.28 22.90 -8.16
CA GLU A 492 -10.23 22.44 -9.07
C GLU A 492 -10.83 22.18 -10.46
N HIS A 493 -10.06 22.51 -11.50
CA HIS A 493 -10.37 22.27 -12.90
C HIS A 493 -9.41 21.25 -13.48
N TYR A 494 -9.95 20.16 -14.03
CA TYR A 494 -9.23 19.10 -14.70
C TYR A 494 -9.42 19.20 -16.22
N SER A 495 -8.35 19.01 -16.98
CA SER A 495 -8.37 19.11 -18.45
C SER A 495 -9.19 18.01 -19.14
N ASP A 496 -9.50 16.91 -18.47
CA ASP A 496 -10.15 15.72 -19.04
C ASP A 496 -11.61 15.53 -18.61
N PHE A 497 -11.97 15.76 -17.35
CA PHE A 497 -13.36 15.60 -16.88
C PHE A 497 -14.02 16.88 -16.30
N GLY A 498 -13.29 17.99 -16.21
CA GLY A 498 -13.84 19.30 -15.84
C GLY A 498 -13.70 19.67 -14.36
N ASP A 499 -14.69 20.40 -13.85
CA ASP A 499 -14.61 21.08 -12.55
C ASP A 499 -15.11 20.23 -11.38
N THR A 500 -14.54 20.47 -10.21
CA THR A 500 -14.98 19.90 -8.92
C THR A 500 -14.91 20.98 -7.84
N THR A 501 -15.86 20.96 -6.91
CA THR A 501 -15.91 21.90 -5.79
C THR A 501 -16.31 21.16 -4.52
N ASN A 502 -15.50 21.30 -3.48
CA ASN A 502 -15.67 20.57 -2.23
C ASN A 502 -15.66 21.53 -1.06
N GLY A 503 -16.40 21.18 -0.01
CA GLY A 503 -16.50 21.96 1.20
C GLY A 503 -16.33 21.12 2.44
N LYS A 504 -15.89 21.74 3.53
CA LYS A 504 -15.80 21.14 4.86
C LYS A 504 -16.28 22.10 5.92
N LEU A 505 -17.05 21.59 6.87
CA LEU A 505 -17.39 22.22 8.13
C LEU A 505 -16.81 21.36 9.25
N SER A 506 -16.08 21.98 10.17
CA SER A 506 -15.54 21.33 11.37
C SER A 506 -15.99 22.11 12.61
N LEU A 507 -16.39 21.40 13.64
CA LEU A 507 -16.89 21.95 14.89
C LEU A 507 -16.24 21.23 16.07
N ARG A 508 -15.89 21.97 17.11
CA ARG A 508 -15.42 21.42 18.38
C ARG A 508 -15.98 22.19 19.55
N TYR A 509 -16.44 21.47 20.56
CA TYR A 509 -16.92 22.04 21.82
C TYR A 509 -16.21 21.39 23.03
N ASP A 510 -15.44 22.17 23.77
CA ASP A 510 -14.77 21.77 25.00
C ASP A 510 -15.71 21.99 26.20
N PHE A 511 -16.36 20.93 26.69
CA PHE A 511 -17.22 21.02 27.87
C PHE A 511 -16.41 21.38 29.12
N THR A 512 -15.25 20.71 29.25
CA THR A 512 -14.20 20.94 30.25
C THR A 512 -12.84 20.74 29.57
N PRO A 513 -11.70 21.12 30.21
CA PRO A 513 -10.37 20.82 29.67
C PRO A 513 -10.11 19.33 29.43
N GLN A 514 -10.87 18.44 30.06
CA GLN A 514 -10.77 16.99 29.96
C GLN A 514 -11.77 16.36 29.00
N ILE A 515 -12.87 17.04 28.65
CA ILE A 515 -13.96 16.44 27.86
C ILE A 515 -14.36 17.40 26.74
N ALA A 516 -14.24 16.93 25.50
CA ALA A 516 -14.62 17.67 24.32
C ALA A 516 -15.40 16.80 23.35
N ALA A 517 -16.34 17.40 22.62
CA ALA A 517 -16.93 16.80 21.44
C ALA A 517 -16.43 17.48 20.18
N ARG A 518 -16.33 16.72 19.11
CA ARG A 518 -16.03 17.21 17.76
C ARG A 518 -17.03 16.67 16.76
N ALA A 519 -17.22 17.40 15.67
CA ALA A 519 -18.04 16.96 14.54
C ALA A 519 -17.50 17.55 13.24
N SER A 520 -17.62 16.79 12.16
CA SER A 520 -17.31 17.27 10.81
C SER A 520 -18.37 16.83 9.80
N ALA A 521 -18.56 17.67 8.79
CA ALA A 521 -19.30 17.34 7.58
C ALA A 521 -18.50 17.85 6.39
N SER A 522 -18.21 16.99 5.42
CA SER A 522 -17.42 17.37 4.25
C SER A 522 -17.87 16.64 3.00
N THR A 523 -17.73 17.31 1.86
CA THR A 523 -17.72 16.64 0.55
C THR A 523 -16.27 16.40 0.11
N GLY A 524 -16.08 15.39 -0.71
CA GLY A 524 -14.79 15.09 -1.32
C GLY A 524 -14.95 14.33 -2.62
N TYR A 525 -13.85 14.12 -3.32
CA TYR A 525 -13.87 13.45 -4.60
C TYR A 525 -12.55 12.73 -4.87
N ARG A 526 -12.58 11.79 -5.83
CA ARG A 526 -11.39 11.15 -6.39
C ARG A 526 -11.44 11.22 -7.90
N ALA A 527 -10.47 11.88 -8.51
CA ALA A 527 -10.27 11.80 -9.95
C ALA A 527 -9.91 10.35 -10.36
N PRO A 528 -10.34 9.86 -11.54
CA PRO A 528 -9.77 8.63 -12.08
C PRO A 528 -8.27 8.80 -12.26
N SER A 529 -7.43 7.90 -11.76
CA SER A 529 -5.98 7.98 -12.04
C SER A 529 -5.72 7.77 -13.53
N LEU A 530 -4.66 8.38 -14.08
CA LEU A 530 -4.28 8.11 -15.48
C LEU A 530 -3.91 6.64 -15.70
N VAL A 531 -3.41 5.96 -14.67
CA VAL A 531 -3.15 4.50 -14.69
C VAL A 531 -4.45 3.71 -14.88
N GLN A 532 -5.53 4.09 -14.18
CA GLN A 532 -6.86 3.48 -14.35
C GLN A 532 -7.46 3.79 -15.73
N SER A 533 -7.39 5.05 -16.16
CA SER A 533 -7.89 5.48 -17.48
C SER A 533 -7.13 4.85 -18.64
N GLY A 534 -5.82 4.64 -18.50
CA GLY A 534 -4.94 4.07 -19.50
C GLY A 534 -4.77 2.56 -19.43
N LEU A 535 -5.40 1.88 -18.44
CA LEU A 535 -5.25 0.44 -18.31
C LEU A 535 -5.85 -0.28 -19.51
N SER A 536 -4.99 -0.86 -20.33
CA SER A 536 -5.33 -1.93 -21.27
C SER A 536 -4.46 -3.13 -20.95
N SER A 537 -5.06 -4.32 -21.04
CA SER A 537 -4.25 -5.53 -21.09
C SER A 537 -4.85 -6.53 -22.06
N PHE A 538 -3.95 -7.19 -22.76
CA PHE A 538 -4.28 -8.12 -23.81
C PHE A 538 -3.81 -9.52 -23.42
N SER A 539 -4.71 -10.49 -23.47
CA SER A 539 -4.38 -11.90 -23.38
C SER A 539 -5.07 -12.60 -24.53
N VAL A 540 -4.35 -13.45 -25.24
CA VAL A 540 -4.96 -14.37 -26.20
C VAL A 540 -4.93 -15.74 -25.60
N GLN A 541 -6.10 -16.35 -25.52
CA GLN A 541 -6.20 -17.76 -25.30
C GLN A 541 -6.38 -18.45 -26.64
N VAL A 542 -5.80 -19.62 -26.77
CA VAL A 542 -6.01 -20.46 -27.93
C VAL A 542 -6.96 -21.55 -27.49
N VAL A 543 -8.16 -21.55 -28.07
CA VAL A 543 -9.22 -22.50 -27.73
C VAL A 543 -9.56 -23.35 -28.94
N GLU A 544 -9.93 -24.59 -28.67
CA GLU A 544 -10.29 -25.54 -29.71
C GLU A 544 -11.75 -25.32 -30.11
N GLN A 545 -12.02 -25.07 -31.39
CA GLN A 545 -13.37 -24.79 -31.89
C GLN A 545 -13.77 -25.72 -33.05
N PRO A 546 -14.76 -26.63 -32.85
CA PRO A 546 -15.40 -26.98 -31.56
C PRO A 546 -14.44 -27.76 -30.63
N PRO A 547 -14.72 -27.85 -29.32
CA PRO A 547 -13.90 -28.63 -28.39
C PRO A 547 -13.69 -30.07 -28.89
N GLY A 548 -12.45 -30.56 -28.87
CA GLY A 548 -12.03 -31.87 -29.38
C GLY A 548 -11.72 -31.95 -30.90
N SER A 549 -11.80 -30.84 -31.65
CA SER A 549 -11.63 -30.81 -33.12
C SER A 549 -10.18 -30.78 -33.64
N GLY A 550 -9.21 -30.47 -32.80
CA GLY A 550 -7.82 -30.14 -33.11
C GLY A 550 -7.63 -28.74 -33.72
N ASN A 551 -8.71 -27.99 -33.97
CA ASN A 551 -8.67 -26.68 -34.61
C ASN A 551 -8.55 -25.56 -33.57
N TRP A 552 -7.32 -25.08 -33.39
CA TRP A 552 -6.98 -24.01 -32.47
C TRP A 552 -7.27 -22.64 -33.08
N VAL A 553 -8.12 -21.88 -32.40
CA VAL A 553 -8.50 -20.53 -32.79
C VAL A 553 -8.12 -19.59 -31.66
N GLU A 554 -7.58 -18.44 -32.03
CA GLU A 554 -7.28 -17.37 -31.08
C GLU A 554 -8.56 -16.68 -30.65
N VAL A 555 -8.74 -16.60 -29.34
CA VAL A 555 -9.78 -15.81 -28.70
C VAL A 555 -9.12 -14.85 -27.72
N GLN A 556 -9.62 -13.63 -27.66
CA GLN A 556 -9.05 -12.60 -26.82
C GLN A 556 -9.80 -12.53 -25.48
N GLN A 557 -9.03 -12.46 -24.41
CA GLN A 557 -9.46 -12.03 -23.09
C GLN A 557 -8.79 -10.68 -22.81
N ARG A 558 -9.59 -9.61 -22.71
CA ARG A 558 -9.05 -8.26 -22.58
C ARG A 558 -9.50 -7.59 -21.29
N THR A 559 -8.64 -6.72 -20.78
CA THR A 559 -9.08 -5.54 -20.04
C THR A 559 -9.04 -4.37 -21.00
N LEU A 560 -10.22 -3.82 -21.28
CA LEU A 560 -10.41 -2.75 -22.24
C LEU A 560 -10.21 -1.41 -21.54
N ARG A 561 -9.59 -0.48 -22.27
CA ARG A 561 -9.58 0.92 -21.87
C ARG A 561 -11.02 1.43 -21.80
N ALA A 562 -11.39 2.10 -20.72
CA ALA A 562 -12.80 2.38 -20.39
C ALA A 562 -13.53 3.20 -21.48
N ASP A 563 -12.82 4.08 -22.17
CA ASP A 563 -13.30 4.97 -23.24
C ASP A 563 -13.12 4.40 -24.65
N SER A 564 -12.63 3.17 -24.80
CA SER A 564 -12.37 2.57 -26.11
C SER A 564 -13.68 2.23 -26.86
N PRO A 565 -13.67 2.22 -28.21
CA PRO A 565 -14.85 1.87 -29.00
C PRO A 565 -15.39 0.46 -28.69
N GLU A 566 -14.53 -0.51 -28.38
CA GLU A 566 -14.94 -1.85 -27.96
C GLU A 566 -15.52 -1.87 -26.54
N ALA A 567 -15.00 -1.07 -25.61
CA ALA A 567 -15.61 -0.94 -24.29
C ALA A 567 -17.01 -0.33 -24.38
N ALA A 568 -17.21 0.68 -25.24
CA ALA A 568 -18.50 1.33 -25.43
C ALA A 568 -19.63 0.35 -25.81
N LEU A 569 -19.33 -0.72 -26.57
CA LEU A 569 -20.31 -1.74 -26.96
C LEU A 569 -20.80 -2.58 -25.76
N VAL A 570 -19.96 -2.74 -24.74
CA VAL A 570 -20.28 -3.46 -23.49
C VAL A 570 -20.57 -2.49 -22.34
N GLY A 571 -20.78 -1.21 -22.63
CA GLY A 571 -21.19 -0.21 -21.65
C GLY A 571 -20.08 0.67 -21.06
N GLY A 572 -18.84 0.50 -21.49
CA GLY A 572 -17.73 1.37 -21.14
C GLY A 572 -18.00 2.83 -21.52
N LYS A 573 -17.53 3.75 -20.66
CA LYS A 573 -17.62 5.20 -20.84
C LYS A 573 -16.33 5.81 -20.32
N ALA A 574 -16.06 7.05 -20.72
CA ALA A 574 -15.03 7.86 -20.05
C ALA A 574 -15.33 7.92 -18.54
N LEU A 575 -14.30 7.68 -17.73
CA LEU A 575 -14.46 7.62 -16.28
C LEU A 575 -14.78 9.00 -15.72
N LYS A 576 -15.70 9.02 -14.77
CA LYS A 576 -16.05 10.20 -13.97
C LYS A 576 -15.32 10.16 -12.63
N PRO A 577 -15.12 11.31 -11.97
CA PRO A 577 -14.65 11.31 -10.59
C PRO A 577 -15.62 10.55 -9.68
N GLU A 578 -15.07 9.88 -8.68
CA GLU A 578 -15.87 9.46 -7.51
C GLU A 578 -16.23 10.70 -6.71
N GLU A 579 -17.46 10.75 -6.21
CA GLU A 579 -17.90 11.82 -5.30
C GLU A 579 -18.21 11.21 -3.94
N SER A 580 -17.96 11.96 -2.87
CA SER A 580 -18.16 11.45 -1.51
C SER A 580 -18.72 12.50 -0.57
N THR A 581 -19.52 12.04 0.37
CA THR A 581 -19.99 12.83 1.51
C THR A 581 -19.60 12.10 2.79
N ASN A 582 -18.93 12.80 3.70
CA ASN A 582 -18.45 12.28 4.97
C ASN A 582 -19.05 13.06 6.13
N PHE A 583 -19.59 12.33 7.11
CA PHE A 583 -20.06 12.87 8.39
C PHE A 583 -19.33 12.16 9.52
N SER A 584 -18.80 12.92 10.48
CA SER A 584 -18.19 12.37 11.68
C SER A 584 -18.65 13.08 12.95
N VAL A 585 -18.73 12.33 14.04
CA VAL A 585 -18.91 12.85 15.40
C VAL A 585 -17.97 12.12 16.34
N GLY A 586 -17.32 12.85 17.24
CA GLY A 586 -16.32 12.28 18.13
C GLY A 586 -16.38 12.85 19.55
N LEU A 587 -15.96 12.05 20.51
CA LEU A 587 -15.76 12.40 21.91
C LEU A 587 -14.29 12.22 22.26
N VAL A 588 -13.69 13.24 22.88
CA VAL A 588 -12.34 13.21 23.41
C VAL A 588 -12.41 13.31 24.93
N TRP A 589 -11.74 12.39 25.62
CA TRP A 589 -11.70 12.33 27.07
C TRP A 589 -10.26 12.18 27.57
N ARG A 590 -9.79 13.13 28.38
CA ARG A 590 -8.49 13.13 29.07
C ARG A 590 -8.72 12.98 30.58
N PRO A 591 -9.04 11.79 31.10
CA PRO A 591 -9.36 11.62 32.53
C PRO A 591 -8.20 11.97 33.45
N LEU A 592 -6.97 11.82 32.96
CA LEU A 592 -5.72 12.13 33.66
C LEU A 592 -4.74 12.80 32.68
N PRO A 593 -3.70 13.51 33.16
CA PRO A 593 -2.67 14.08 32.28
C PRO A 593 -1.95 13.04 31.41
N ASN A 594 -1.84 11.81 31.89
CA ASN A 594 -1.18 10.67 31.26
C ASN A 594 -2.15 9.65 30.64
N ALA A 595 -3.42 10.01 30.47
CA ALA A 595 -4.45 9.13 29.91
C ALA A 595 -5.36 9.87 28.92
N SER A 596 -5.62 9.26 27.77
CA SER A 596 -6.57 9.79 26.79
C SER A 596 -7.40 8.67 26.17
N VAL A 597 -8.67 8.95 25.90
CA VAL A 597 -9.59 8.08 25.18
C VAL A 597 -10.33 8.92 24.15
N THR A 598 -10.43 8.42 22.92
CA THR A 598 -11.25 9.02 21.85
C THR A 598 -12.22 7.99 21.30
N LEU A 599 -13.45 8.42 21.03
CA LEU A 599 -14.48 7.63 20.37
C LEU A 599 -15.00 8.45 19.19
N ASP A 600 -14.83 7.96 17.97
CA ASP A 600 -15.30 8.60 16.74
C ASP A 600 -16.28 7.67 16.03
N ALA A 601 -17.41 8.20 15.56
CA ALA A 601 -18.35 7.50 14.70
C ALA A 601 -18.50 8.26 13.38
N TYR A 602 -18.61 7.53 12.27
CA TYR A 602 -18.59 8.12 10.93
C TYR A 602 -19.52 7.40 9.95
N ARG A 603 -19.92 8.16 8.92
CA ARG A 603 -20.56 7.66 7.70
C ARG A 603 -19.88 8.28 6.49
N ILE A 604 -19.54 7.44 5.52
CA ILE A 604 -18.97 7.83 4.23
C ILE A 604 -19.87 7.27 3.14
N ASP A 605 -20.51 8.13 2.39
CA ASP A 605 -21.22 7.80 1.14
C ASP A 605 -20.27 8.09 -0.03
N ILE A 606 -20.13 7.16 -0.97
CA ILE A 606 -19.34 7.31 -2.20
C ILE A 606 -20.22 6.97 -3.38
N ASP A 607 -20.44 7.96 -4.23
CA ASP A 607 -21.19 7.85 -5.48
C ASP A 607 -20.24 7.74 -6.67
N ASN A 608 -20.67 7.08 -7.75
CA ASN A 608 -19.88 6.87 -8.97
C ASN A 608 -18.54 6.16 -8.70
N ARG A 609 -18.50 5.17 -7.79
CA ARG A 609 -17.26 4.45 -7.45
C ARG A 609 -16.61 3.85 -8.69
N ILE A 610 -15.35 4.22 -8.93
CA ILE A 610 -14.52 3.66 -10.00
C ILE A 610 -14.12 2.25 -9.58
N THR A 611 -14.64 1.27 -10.31
CA THR A 611 -14.45 -0.14 -10.02
C THR A 611 -14.03 -0.87 -11.29
N LEU A 612 -13.00 -1.72 -11.20
CA LEU A 612 -12.69 -2.65 -12.27
C LEU A 612 -13.80 -3.72 -12.32
N SER A 613 -14.44 -3.92 -13.46
CA SER A 613 -15.48 -4.95 -13.59
C SER A 613 -14.93 -6.36 -13.32
N ASP A 614 -15.79 -7.31 -12.97
CA ASP A 614 -15.48 -8.72 -13.14
C ASP A 614 -15.24 -9.01 -14.64
N GLN A 615 -14.60 -10.15 -14.90
CA GLN A 615 -14.35 -10.57 -16.27
C GLN A 615 -15.66 -11.07 -16.88
N LEU A 616 -16.23 -10.30 -17.82
CA LEU A 616 -17.45 -10.68 -18.53
C LEU A 616 -17.17 -11.91 -19.42
N PRO A 617 -17.98 -12.97 -19.33
CA PRO A 617 -17.76 -14.22 -20.06
C PRO A 617 -18.23 -14.10 -21.52
N ALA A 618 -17.80 -15.06 -22.35
CA ALA A 618 -18.15 -15.16 -23.77
C ALA A 618 -19.66 -15.14 -24.04
N ALA A 619 -20.45 -15.73 -23.14
CA ALA A 619 -21.91 -15.74 -23.23
C ALA A 619 -22.54 -14.34 -23.17
N VAL A 620 -21.86 -13.36 -22.55
CA VAL A 620 -22.30 -11.97 -22.46
C VAL A 620 -21.74 -11.15 -23.62
N VAL A 621 -20.42 -11.22 -23.84
CA VAL A 621 -19.73 -10.32 -24.79
C VAL A 621 -19.80 -10.80 -26.24
N GLY A 622 -19.85 -12.12 -26.47
CA GLY A 622 -19.84 -12.71 -27.81
C GLY A 622 -20.99 -12.22 -28.70
N PRO A 623 -22.25 -12.23 -28.24
CA PRO A 623 -23.38 -11.67 -29.00
C PRO A 623 -23.25 -10.17 -29.29
N ILE A 624 -22.64 -9.41 -28.38
CA ILE A 624 -22.46 -7.95 -28.52
C ILE A 624 -21.39 -7.63 -29.57
N PHE A 625 -20.29 -8.37 -29.56
CA PHE A 625 -19.19 -8.17 -30.52
C PHE A 625 -19.40 -8.86 -31.87
N ALA A 626 -20.41 -9.73 -32.00
CA ALA A 626 -20.71 -10.42 -33.24
C ALA A 626 -20.94 -9.44 -34.40
N GLY A 627 -20.24 -9.65 -35.52
CA GLY A 627 -20.32 -8.78 -36.69
C GLY A 627 -19.54 -7.46 -36.59
N THR A 628 -18.81 -7.23 -35.49
CA THR A 628 -17.89 -6.09 -35.32
C THR A 628 -16.43 -6.54 -35.53
N PRO A 629 -15.47 -5.61 -35.69
CA PRO A 629 -14.04 -5.93 -35.69
C PRO A 629 -13.54 -6.64 -34.41
N TYR A 630 -14.33 -6.61 -33.34
CA TYR A 630 -13.98 -7.14 -32.02
C TYR A 630 -14.54 -8.54 -31.75
N ALA A 631 -15.08 -9.23 -32.77
CA ALA A 631 -15.76 -10.52 -32.62
C ALA A 631 -14.89 -11.63 -32.00
N ASN A 632 -13.57 -11.48 -32.03
CA ASN A 632 -12.62 -12.40 -31.40
C ASN A 632 -12.44 -12.14 -29.89
N ILE A 633 -12.97 -11.04 -29.34
CA ILE A 633 -13.03 -10.81 -27.90
C ILE A 633 -14.12 -11.71 -27.32
N GLN A 634 -13.70 -12.77 -26.64
CA GLN A 634 -14.58 -13.72 -25.97
C GLN A 634 -14.66 -13.44 -24.47
N SER A 635 -13.90 -12.46 -23.98
CA SER A 635 -14.00 -12.04 -22.60
C SER A 635 -13.46 -10.62 -22.42
N ALA A 636 -14.18 -9.79 -21.68
CA ALA A 636 -13.80 -8.39 -21.47
C ALA A 636 -13.98 -7.96 -19.99
N ALA A 637 -13.09 -7.12 -19.50
CA ALA A 637 -13.25 -6.36 -18.27
C ALA A 637 -12.91 -4.89 -18.56
N PHE A 638 -13.44 -3.95 -17.78
CA PHE A 638 -13.16 -2.51 -17.95
C PHE A 638 -13.43 -1.77 -16.64
N TYR A 639 -12.83 -0.59 -16.46
CA TYR A 639 -13.21 0.29 -15.35
C TYR A 639 -14.56 0.95 -15.62
N THR A 640 -15.34 1.13 -14.57
CA THR A 640 -16.69 1.68 -14.66
C THR A 640 -17.05 2.47 -13.39
N ASN A 641 -18.02 3.38 -13.49
CA ASN A 641 -18.57 4.20 -12.40
C ASN A 641 -20.05 3.83 -12.13
N ILE A 642 -20.36 2.55 -11.96
CA ILE A 642 -21.76 2.08 -11.82
C ILE A 642 -22.14 1.69 -10.38
N ALA A 643 -21.22 1.78 -9.43
CA ALA A 643 -21.46 1.39 -8.05
C ALA A 643 -21.49 2.60 -7.13
N ASP A 644 -22.48 2.62 -6.24
CA ASP A 644 -22.52 3.52 -5.09
C ASP A 644 -22.32 2.70 -3.82
N THR A 645 -21.58 3.24 -2.86
CA THR A 645 -21.25 2.54 -1.61
C THR A 645 -21.47 3.42 -0.39
N ARG A 646 -21.87 2.80 0.72
CA ARG A 646 -21.92 3.42 2.04
C ARG A 646 -21.05 2.66 3.02
N THR A 647 -20.22 3.38 3.76
CA THR A 647 -19.43 2.84 4.87
C THR A 647 -19.85 3.51 6.17
N ASP A 648 -20.33 2.70 7.11
CA ASP A 648 -20.65 3.11 8.47
C ASP A 648 -19.61 2.52 9.42
N GLY A 649 -19.16 3.27 10.42
CA GLY A 649 -18.19 2.73 11.38
C GLY A 649 -18.01 3.56 12.65
N PHE A 650 -17.28 2.97 13.59
CA PHE A 650 -16.80 3.67 14.77
C PHE A 650 -15.42 3.18 15.18
N GLU A 651 -14.67 4.07 15.82
CA GLU A 651 -13.27 3.90 16.21
C GLU A 651 -13.10 4.36 17.66
N LEU A 652 -12.51 3.51 18.49
CA LEU A 652 -12.11 3.79 19.85
C LEU A 652 -10.58 3.74 19.92
N ALA A 653 -9.94 4.78 20.42
CA ALA A 653 -8.51 4.77 20.72
C ALA A 653 -8.26 5.17 22.16
N GLY A 654 -7.29 4.54 22.79
CA GLY A 654 -6.93 4.74 24.19
C GLY A 654 -5.43 4.72 24.38
N HIS A 655 -4.93 5.63 25.21
CA HIS A 655 -3.54 5.66 25.66
C HIS A 655 -3.52 5.85 27.17
N TYR A 656 -2.66 5.09 27.85
CA TYR A 656 -2.40 5.26 29.26
C TYR A 656 -0.94 4.96 29.59
N GLN A 657 -0.25 5.93 30.16
CA GLN A 657 1.11 5.75 30.66
C GLN A 657 1.08 5.50 32.17
N LEU A 658 1.41 4.29 32.58
CA LEU A 658 1.48 3.88 33.98
C LEU A 658 2.93 3.96 34.48
N ASP A 659 3.16 4.76 35.51
CA ASP A 659 4.42 4.74 36.27
C ASP A 659 4.34 3.62 37.33
N VAL A 660 5.26 2.65 37.27
CA VAL A 660 5.35 1.52 38.22
C VAL A 660 6.48 1.73 39.24
N GLY A 661 6.91 2.98 39.41
CA GLY A 661 7.91 3.43 40.38
C GLY A 661 9.30 2.92 40.03
N ARG A 662 9.93 2.21 40.96
CA ARG A 662 11.29 1.68 40.79
C ARG A 662 11.43 0.67 39.64
N TRP A 663 10.34 0.22 39.04
CA TRP A 663 10.31 -0.74 37.94
C TRP A 663 10.13 -0.07 36.59
N GLY A 664 10.22 1.27 36.51
CA GLY A 664 10.10 2.01 35.25
C GLY A 664 8.66 2.41 34.91
N ARG A 665 8.32 2.39 33.63
CA ARG A 665 7.00 2.79 33.12
C ARG A 665 6.42 1.73 32.18
N VAL A 666 5.10 1.69 32.07
CA VAL A 666 4.37 0.89 31.09
C VAL A 666 3.48 1.80 30.25
N ASP A 667 3.70 1.82 28.95
CA ASP A 667 2.87 2.55 27.99
C ASP A 667 1.84 1.59 27.40
N PHE A 668 0.58 1.78 27.78
CA PHE A 668 -0.56 1.05 27.22
C PHE A 668 -1.16 1.82 26.05
N ASN A 669 -1.36 1.14 24.93
CA ASN A 669 -2.12 1.64 23.80
C ASN A 669 -3.24 0.64 23.47
N GLY A 670 -4.42 1.14 23.15
CA GLY A 670 -5.56 0.33 22.76
C GLY A 670 -6.30 0.98 21.60
N GLY A 671 -6.73 0.18 20.64
CA GLY A 671 -7.44 0.61 19.46
C GLY A 671 -8.51 -0.41 19.08
N TYR A 672 -9.72 0.03 18.78
CA TYR A 672 -10.77 -0.81 18.25
C TYR A 672 -11.47 -0.08 17.11
N ALA A 673 -11.57 -0.70 15.94
CA ALA A 673 -12.30 -0.15 14.80
C ALA A 673 -13.35 -1.17 14.34
N ARG A 674 -14.57 -0.71 14.07
CA ARG A 674 -15.60 -1.48 13.36
C ARG A 674 -16.04 -0.72 12.14
N ASN A 675 -16.05 -1.38 10.98
CA ASN A 675 -16.41 -0.80 9.70
C ASN A 675 -17.36 -1.75 8.95
N ASN A 676 -18.36 -1.20 8.28
CA ASN A 676 -19.29 -1.96 7.46
C ASN A 676 -19.58 -1.20 6.17
N THR A 677 -19.02 -1.70 5.07
CA THR A 677 -19.22 -1.16 3.72
C THR A 677 -20.29 -1.98 2.99
N ARG A 678 -21.22 -1.30 2.34
CA ARG A 678 -22.26 -1.92 1.51
C ARG A 678 -22.41 -1.20 0.19
N ILE A 679 -22.75 -1.94 -0.86
CA ILE A 679 -23.15 -1.38 -2.14
C ILE A 679 -24.62 -0.94 -2.02
N THR A 680 -24.87 0.35 -2.21
CA THR A 680 -26.21 0.94 -2.11
C THR A 680 -26.92 1.03 -3.46
N GLY A 681 -26.16 1.00 -4.56
CA GLY A 681 -26.68 1.05 -5.93
C GLY A 681 -25.73 0.37 -6.91
N LEU A 682 -26.30 -0.30 -7.91
CA LEU A 682 -25.60 -0.82 -9.08
C LEU A 682 -26.39 -0.48 -10.33
N ASP A 683 -25.83 0.38 -11.18
CA ASP A 683 -26.46 0.76 -12.43
C ASP A 683 -26.30 -0.33 -13.50
N ASP A 684 -27.40 -0.61 -14.20
CA ASP A 684 -27.37 -1.42 -15.42
C ASP A 684 -26.73 -0.63 -16.56
N VAL A 685 -26.02 -1.32 -17.46
CA VAL A 685 -25.41 -0.68 -18.62
C VAL A 685 -25.89 -1.31 -19.92
N GLY A 686 -26.69 -0.55 -20.67
CA GLY A 686 -27.38 -1.07 -21.85
C GLY A 686 -28.32 -2.20 -21.45
N SER A 687 -28.07 -3.40 -21.97
CA SER A 687 -28.81 -4.63 -21.61
C SER A 687 -28.07 -5.51 -20.61
N ILE A 688 -26.89 -5.12 -20.13
CA ILE A 688 -26.10 -5.88 -19.17
C ILE A 688 -26.45 -5.40 -17.76
N PRO A 689 -27.01 -6.26 -16.90
CA PRO A 689 -27.29 -5.90 -15.52
C PRO A 689 -26.01 -5.51 -14.76
N GLY A 690 -26.09 -4.51 -13.88
CA GLY A 690 -24.93 -4.01 -13.12
C GLY A 690 -24.25 -5.10 -12.29
N ASN A 691 -25.02 -6.08 -11.78
CA ASN A 691 -24.51 -7.23 -11.04
C ASN A 691 -23.81 -8.31 -11.90
N GLN A 692 -23.84 -8.19 -13.24
CA GLN A 692 -23.01 -8.99 -14.14
C GLN A 692 -21.67 -8.29 -14.40
N ILE A 693 -21.64 -6.96 -14.36
CA ILE A 693 -20.43 -6.15 -14.53
C ILE A 693 -19.63 -6.13 -13.23
N ILE A 694 -20.27 -5.78 -12.11
CA ILE A 694 -19.72 -5.92 -10.77
C ILE A 694 -20.34 -7.18 -10.17
N GLY A 695 -19.73 -8.32 -10.49
CA GLY A 695 -20.19 -9.64 -10.09
C GLY A 695 -19.94 -9.96 -8.62
N ARG A 696 -20.40 -11.14 -8.18
CA ARG A 696 -20.40 -11.57 -6.78
C ARG A 696 -19.04 -11.47 -6.11
N ASN A 697 -17.97 -11.77 -6.84
CA ASN A 697 -16.62 -11.73 -6.30
C ASN A 697 -16.20 -10.29 -5.99
N THR A 698 -16.36 -9.36 -6.94
CA THR A 698 -16.04 -7.94 -6.70
C THR A 698 -16.96 -7.32 -5.65
N GLN A 699 -18.25 -7.67 -5.61
CA GLN A 699 -19.13 -7.26 -4.51
C GLN A 699 -18.61 -7.77 -3.16
N GLY A 700 -18.20 -9.03 -3.08
CA GLY A 700 -17.61 -9.60 -1.86
C GLY A 700 -16.32 -8.90 -1.43
N LEU A 701 -15.46 -8.50 -2.36
CA LEU A 701 -14.25 -7.72 -2.04
C LEU A 701 -14.55 -6.33 -1.46
N ILE A 702 -15.67 -5.72 -1.87
CA ILE A 702 -16.11 -4.40 -1.38
C ILE A 702 -16.82 -4.52 -0.03
N GLU A 703 -17.68 -5.52 0.14
CA GLU A 703 -18.58 -5.61 1.30
C GLU A 703 -18.06 -6.50 2.44
N ASP A 704 -17.44 -7.64 2.12
CA ASP A 704 -17.16 -8.69 3.12
C ASP A 704 -15.67 -9.06 3.26
N GLY A 705 -14.82 -8.58 2.34
CA GLY A 705 -13.41 -8.97 2.27
C GLY A 705 -12.55 -8.35 3.38
N THR A 706 -12.97 -7.22 3.93
CA THR A 706 -12.34 -6.59 5.09
C THR A 706 -12.99 -7.12 6.36
N PRO A 707 -12.22 -7.46 7.42
CA PRO A 707 -12.80 -7.86 8.71
C PRO A 707 -13.74 -6.80 9.27
N GLU A 708 -14.88 -7.24 9.79
CA GLU A 708 -15.87 -6.32 10.38
C GLU A 708 -15.28 -5.45 11.49
N ASP A 709 -14.40 -6.03 12.29
CA ASP A 709 -13.75 -5.38 13.42
C ASP A 709 -12.24 -5.69 13.50
N LYS A 710 -11.48 -4.74 14.04
CA LYS A 710 -10.06 -4.90 14.36
C LYS A 710 -9.79 -4.35 15.75
N LEU A 711 -9.14 -5.14 16.60
CA LEU A 711 -8.65 -4.74 17.92
C LEU A 711 -7.11 -4.74 17.91
N THR A 712 -6.50 -3.68 18.40
CA THR A 712 -5.06 -3.59 18.69
C THR A 712 -4.87 -3.23 20.16
N LEU A 713 -4.05 -3.98 20.87
CA LEU A 713 -3.66 -3.72 22.25
C LEU A 713 -2.14 -3.81 22.34
N SER A 714 -1.47 -2.85 22.96
CA SER A 714 -0.04 -2.97 23.22
C SER A 714 0.32 -2.47 24.61
N ALA A 715 1.37 -3.07 25.16
CA ALA A 715 2.03 -2.66 26.37
C ALA A 715 3.53 -2.62 26.09
N ASN A 716 4.16 -1.45 26.24
CA ASN A 716 5.61 -1.29 26.19
C ASN A 716 6.11 -0.99 27.60
N TRP A 717 6.88 -1.91 28.17
CA TRP A 717 7.52 -1.73 29.47
C TRP A 717 8.96 -1.22 29.28
N LEU A 718 9.23 -0.04 29.81
CA LEU A 718 10.52 0.63 29.74
C LEU A 718 11.15 0.67 31.14
N TYR A 719 12.33 0.08 31.30
CA TYR A 719 13.06 0.03 32.57
C TYR A 719 14.57 0.09 32.35
N GLU A 720 15.20 1.19 32.76
CA GLU A 720 16.62 1.47 32.51
C GLU A 720 16.94 1.32 31.01
N GLY A 721 17.83 0.41 30.63
CA GLY A 721 18.13 0.10 29.23
C GLY A 721 17.13 -0.86 28.57
N TRP A 722 16.22 -1.49 29.32
CA TRP A 722 15.27 -2.48 28.79
C TRP A 722 14.03 -1.81 28.18
N SER A 723 13.62 -2.33 27.01
CA SER A 723 12.30 -2.13 26.42
C SER A 723 11.70 -3.49 26.08
N VAL A 724 10.49 -3.75 26.58
CA VAL A 724 9.74 -4.99 26.31
C VAL A 724 8.37 -4.63 25.81
N THR A 725 8.15 -4.86 24.52
CA THR A 725 6.87 -4.58 23.87
C THR A 725 6.12 -5.87 23.61
N VAL A 726 4.88 -5.94 24.10
CA VAL A 726 3.91 -6.97 23.73
C VAL A 726 2.76 -6.27 23.00
N ALA A 727 2.46 -6.74 21.79
CA ALA A 727 1.31 -6.28 21.03
C ALA A 727 0.39 -7.46 20.71
N GLN A 728 -0.92 -7.24 20.82
CA GLN A 728 -1.96 -8.19 20.50
C GLN A 728 -2.91 -7.56 19.48
N ARG A 729 -3.16 -8.29 18.41
CA ARG A 729 -4.03 -7.87 17.30
C ARG A 729 -5.10 -8.92 17.10
N ARG A 730 -6.36 -8.51 16.97
CA ARG A 730 -7.47 -9.39 16.60
C ARG A 730 -8.11 -8.86 15.33
N TYR A 731 -8.23 -9.71 14.33
CA TYR A 731 -9.08 -9.49 13.17
C TYR A 731 -10.40 -10.23 13.38
N GLY A 732 -11.51 -9.53 13.15
CA GLY A 732 -12.85 -10.11 13.15
C GLY A 732 -13.06 -11.12 12.03
N GLU A 733 -14.30 -11.59 11.89
CA GLU A 733 -14.69 -12.46 10.78
C GLU A 733 -14.63 -11.70 9.45
N TRP A 734 -14.29 -12.41 8.37
CA TRP A 734 -14.38 -11.92 6.99
C TRP A 734 -14.83 -13.04 6.06
N LYS A 735 -15.24 -12.70 4.83
CA LYS A 735 -15.80 -13.69 3.89
C LYS A 735 -15.28 -13.50 2.47
N ASN A 736 -15.01 -14.62 1.81
CA ASN A 736 -14.81 -14.69 0.36
C ASN A 736 -16.10 -15.13 -0.32
N ARG A 737 -16.61 -14.33 -1.26
CA ARG A 737 -17.71 -14.74 -2.13
C ARG A 737 -17.16 -15.44 -3.37
N ASN A 738 -17.65 -16.64 -3.68
CA ASN A 738 -17.31 -17.29 -4.94
C ASN A 738 -17.96 -16.54 -6.11
N ALA A 739 -17.22 -16.42 -7.21
CA ALA A 739 -17.67 -15.67 -8.39
C ALA A 739 -18.99 -16.18 -8.99
N ALA A 740 -19.26 -17.49 -8.90
CA ALA A 740 -20.41 -18.11 -9.57
C ALA A 740 -21.35 -18.88 -8.63
N ASN A 741 -20.81 -19.55 -7.61
CA ASN A 741 -21.59 -20.47 -6.78
C ASN A 741 -21.64 -20.04 -5.29
N PRO A 742 -22.78 -19.52 -4.80
CA PRO A 742 -22.94 -19.13 -3.40
C PRO A 742 -22.64 -20.23 -2.38
N THR A 743 -22.80 -21.51 -2.74
CA THR A 743 -22.51 -22.63 -1.83
C THR A 743 -21.01 -22.85 -1.62
N LEU A 744 -20.17 -22.16 -2.38
CA LEU A 744 -18.71 -22.15 -2.26
C LEU A 744 -18.19 -20.85 -1.64
N ASP A 745 -19.09 -19.98 -1.15
CA ASP A 745 -18.69 -18.85 -0.31
C ASP A 745 -18.07 -19.40 0.98
N GLN A 746 -16.95 -18.83 1.42
CA GLN A 746 -16.28 -19.25 2.65
C GLN A 746 -16.15 -18.08 3.62
N THR A 747 -16.56 -18.32 4.86
CA THR A 747 -16.41 -17.39 5.99
C THR A 747 -15.22 -17.84 6.82
N PHE A 748 -14.37 -16.91 7.23
CA PHE A 748 -13.13 -17.17 7.96
C PHE A 748 -13.25 -16.66 9.39
N SER A 749 -12.92 -17.53 10.34
CA SER A 749 -13.01 -17.25 11.76
C SER A 749 -12.07 -16.11 12.18
N PRO A 750 -12.38 -15.39 13.27
CA PRO A 750 -11.50 -14.37 13.82
C PRO A 750 -10.10 -14.89 14.14
N GLN A 751 -9.07 -14.09 13.86
CA GLN A 751 -7.66 -14.44 14.07
C GLN A 751 -7.04 -13.55 15.15
N TRP A 752 -6.29 -14.15 16.08
CA TRP A 752 -5.48 -13.45 17.07
C TRP A 752 -4.00 -13.56 16.73
N VAL A 753 -3.28 -12.46 16.85
CA VAL A 753 -1.85 -12.36 16.55
C VAL A 753 -1.18 -11.69 17.73
N THR A 754 -0.05 -12.25 18.18
CA THR A 754 0.74 -11.68 19.27
C THR A 754 2.14 -11.41 18.78
N ASP A 755 2.62 -10.19 18.98
CA ASP A 755 3.98 -9.79 18.69
C ASP A 755 4.72 -9.54 20.01
N LEU A 756 6.02 -9.82 20.01
CA LEU A 756 6.91 -9.59 21.13
C LEU A 756 8.21 -8.99 20.60
N ASP A 757 8.64 -7.87 21.18
CA ASP A 757 10.00 -7.35 21.04
C ASP A 757 10.62 -7.21 22.43
N VAL A 758 11.86 -7.68 22.57
CA VAL A 758 12.68 -7.48 23.77
C VAL A 758 13.98 -6.85 23.32
N SER A 759 14.26 -5.67 23.84
CA SER A 759 15.47 -4.92 23.51
C SER A 759 16.18 -4.38 24.75
N TYR A 760 17.50 -4.22 24.60
CA TYR A 760 18.35 -3.61 25.61
C TYR A 760 19.28 -2.58 24.97
N ARG A 761 19.18 -1.34 25.45
CA ARG A 761 20.04 -0.21 25.09
C ARG A 761 21.18 -0.09 26.11
N PHE A 762 22.40 -0.19 25.61
CA PHE A 762 23.63 0.05 26.35
C PHE A 762 23.99 1.53 26.35
N ASP A 763 24.66 2.00 27.39
CA ASP A 763 25.10 3.40 27.55
C ASP A 763 26.01 3.90 26.40
N LEU A 764 26.63 2.98 25.68
CA LEU A 764 27.46 3.30 24.51
C LEU A 764 26.66 3.60 23.23
N GLY A 765 25.33 3.67 23.28
CA GLY A 765 24.45 3.94 22.13
C GLY A 765 24.07 2.71 21.31
N LEU A 766 24.49 1.51 21.74
CA LEU A 766 24.13 0.25 21.11
C LEU A 766 22.79 -0.28 21.64
N THR A 767 21.90 -0.71 20.77
CA THR A 767 20.65 -1.40 21.12
C THR A 767 20.63 -2.77 20.45
N LEU A 768 20.43 -3.82 21.24
CA LEU A 768 20.22 -5.19 20.75
C LEU A 768 18.76 -5.57 20.96
N SER A 769 18.11 -6.09 19.91
CA SER A 769 16.73 -6.58 20.01
C SER A 769 16.61 -8.01 19.51
N ALA A 770 15.71 -8.76 20.15
CA ALA A 770 15.23 -10.05 19.68
C ALA A 770 13.70 -10.04 19.77
N GLY A 771 13.04 -10.37 18.67
CA GLY A 771 11.59 -10.29 18.59
C GLY A 771 10.96 -11.35 17.70
N ALA A 772 9.65 -11.45 17.84
CA ALA A 772 8.79 -12.34 17.07
C ALA A 772 7.52 -11.60 16.67
N ILE A 773 7.24 -11.57 15.37
CA ILE A 773 5.94 -11.17 14.83
C ILE A 773 5.12 -12.46 14.71
N ASN A 774 3.87 -12.43 15.17
CA ASN A 774 3.01 -13.61 15.25
C ASN A 774 3.69 -14.77 16.03
N LEU A 775 4.16 -14.47 17.25
CA LEU A 775 4.93 -15.35 18.14
C LEU A 775 4.36 -16.77 18.27
N PHE A 776 3.04 -16.90 18.28
CA PHE A 776 2.33 -18.19 18.47
C PHE A 776 2.01 -18.92 17.17
N ASP A 777 2.50 -18.44 16.03
CA ASP A 777 2.31 -19.09 14.72
C ASP A 777 0.81 -19.24 14.37
N SER A 778 0.05 -18.17 14.58
CA SER A 778 -1.38 -18.15 14.25
C SER A 778 -1.57 -18.05 12.74
N HIS A 779 -2.52 -18.82 12.20
CA HIS A 779 -2.90 -18.79 10.80
C HIS A 779 -4.41 -18.54 10.67
N PRO A 780 -4.87 -17.97 9.54
CA PRO A 780 -6.28 -17.91 9.21
C PRO A 780 -6.83 -19.33 8.93
N ASP A 781 -8.15 -19.45 8.82
CA ASP A 781 -8.75 -20.72 8.38
C ASP A 781 -8.25 -21.12 6.98
N LYS A 782 -8.07 -22.43 6.78
CA LYS A 782 -7.64 -22.98 5.49
C LYS A 782 -8.76 -22.85 4.47
N LEU A 783 -8.40 -22.68 3.21
CA LEU A 783 -9.37 -22.70 2.11
C LEU A 783 -10.07 -24.07 2.04
N GLU A 784 -11.40 -24.02 1.95
CA GLU A 784 -12.25 -25.16 1.64
C GLU A 784 -12.26 -25.40 0.13
N GLY A 785 -11.98 -26.64 -0.28
CA GLY A 785 -11.86 -27.01 -1.69
C GLY A 785 -10.47 -26.76 -2.30
N ALA A 786 -10.33 -27.14 -3.57
CA ALA A 786 -9.09 -27.03 -4.34
C ALA A 786 -9.20 -25.88 -5.35
N GLN A 787 -8.98 -24.64 -4.90
CA GLN A 787 -8.73 -23.52 -5.82
C GLN A 787 -7.33 -23.69 -6.42
N LEU A 788 -7.12 -23.33 -7.69
CA LEU A 788 -5.82 -23.35 -8.38
C LEU A 788 -4.99 -24.64 -8.14
N TYR A 789 -5.48 -25.77 -8.65
CA TYR A 789 -4.83 -27.09 -8.54
C TYR A 789 -4.69 -27.62 -7.09
N GLY A 790 -5.34 -26.99 -6.11
CA GLY A 790 -5.28 -27.40 -4.71
C GLY A 790 -4.01 -26.98 -3.97
N VAL A 791 -3.16 -26.16 -4.60
CA VAL A 791 -1.89 -25.66 -4.05
C VAL A 791 -2.08 -24.54 -3.02
N PRO A 792 -2.94 -23.52 -3.24
CA PRO A 792 -3.29 -22.55 -2.21
C PRO A 792 -3.84 -23.21 -0.95
N LYS A 793 -3.20 -22.95 0.20
CA LYS A 793 -3.64 -23.45 1.51
C LYS A 793 -4.56 -22.47 2.24
N TYR A 794 -4.29 -21.17 2.11
CA TYR A 794 -5.00 -20.07 2.76
C TYR A 794 -5.45 -19.04 1.73
N SER A 795 -6.43 -18.22 2.11
CA SER A 795 -6.92 -17.15 1.26
C SER A 795 -5.86 -16.07 1.03
N ILE A 796 -5.77 -15.53 -0.18
CA ILE A 796 -4.96 -14.34 -0.48
C ILE A 796 -5.54 -13.05 0.16
N THR A 797 -6.78 -13.10 0.63
CA THR A 797 -7.50 -11.99 1.28
C THR A 797 -7.35 -12.00 2.80
N SER A 798 -6.62 -12.97 3.39
CA SER A 798 -6.46 -13.04 4.84
C SER A 798 -5.78 -11.78 5.40
N PRO A 799 -6.34 -11.04 6.36
CA PRO A 799 -5.81 -9.75 6.83
C PRO A 799 -4.37 -9.76 7.33
N GLU A 800 -3.96 -10.78 8.10
CA GLU A 800 -2.57 -10.92 8.59
C GLU A 800 -1.65 -11.64 7.59
N GLY A 801 -2.22 -12.32 6.60
CA GLY A 801 -1.48 -13.20 5.70
C GLY A 801 -1.37 -14.63 6.22
N ALA A 802 -0.54 -15.43 5.55
CA ALA A 802 -0.51 -16.89 5.72
C ALA A 802 0.81 -17.45 6.27
N GLN A 803 1.86 -16.62 6.41
CA GLN A 803 3.24 -17.10 6.61
C GLN A 803 3.57 -17.55 8.04
N GLY A 804 2.70 -17.25 9.02
CA GLY A 804 2.89 -17.68 10.41
C GLY A 804 3.90 -16.83 11.18
N ALA A 805 4.60 -17.46 12.12
CA ALA A 805 5.56 -16.80 13.01
C ALA A 805 6.83 -16.36 12.27
N PHE A 806 7.25 -15.11 12.49
CA PHE A 806 8.50 -14.54 11.98
C PHE A 806 9.40 -14.12 13.14
N TYR A 807 10.61 -14.68 13.21
CA TYR A 807 11.59 -14.38 14.27
C TYR A 807 12.70 -13.51 13.72
N TYR A 808 13.15 -12.53 14.50
CA TYR A 808 14.23 -11.64 14.09
C TYR A 808 15.12 -11.22 15.24
N THR A 809 16.31 -10.78 14.87
CA THR A 809 17.24 -10.04 15.72
C THR A 809 17.63 -8.75 15.03
N SER A 810 17.87 -7.70 15.80
CA SER A 810 18.42 -6.45 15.28
C SER A 810 19.52 -5.90 16.18
N VAL A 811 20.40 -5.14 15.56
CA VAL A 811 21.45 -4.36 16.20
C VAL A 811 21.35 -2.95 15.68
N ASN A 812 21.20 -1.97 16.55
CA ASN A 812 21.18 -0.55 16.20
C ASN A 812 22.25 0.18 17.00
N TYR A 813 22.89 1.17 16.40
CA TYR A 813 23.94 1.98 17.02
C TYR A 813 23.68 3.45 16.73
N ASP A 814 23.38 4.20 17.79
CA ASP A 814 23.22 5.66 17.77
C ASP A 814 24.55 6.34 18.13
N PHE A 815 24.99 7.34 17.36
CA PHE A 815 26.30 8.00 17.50
C PHE A 815 26.31 9.49 17.17
#